data_AF-K2H099-F1
#
_entry.id   AF-K2H099-F1
#
_cell.length_a   1.000
_cell.length_b   1.000
_cell.length_c   1.000
_cell.angle_alpha   90.00
_cell.angle_beta   90.00
_cell.angle_gamma   90.00
#
_symmetry.space_group_name_H-M   'P 1'
#
loop_
_entity.id
_entity.type
_entity.pdbx_description
1 polymer ?
#
loop_
_entity_poly.entity_id
_entity_poly.type
_entity_poly.pdbx_seq_one_letter_code
_entity_poly.pdbx_strand_id
1 'polypeptide(L)'
;MKKALFILILLSLFSEASAGNFIYPFAEVANPKCRFSSWNTLGSDCKIPLPRIEGANYTKYKDNTTLRRIYSILWWATYNYGWDVWYGSHLWIDFATSLWTPIRSIWDWEVITAWYLNWWWNTVVIKHQIPGWKFIYSNYSHMSRITTKKWAIKAGTNIWEVWATWNSYWNHLHFQIDITNQTHPYWYSTCSKWIDIMDVVNNWQCRDYLLANTIDPILFLEGNWTFESIAQVQQKQSKTTKIEQKNIKTREQIIDEEIEEFLKWHVFELKTWVTWDNLKINTTYVTKLNVYVNWRPFSWNLPWKWVEFSSTDWSVRFFPQSVIAIENWSREINITWTKSWKQTIKMMLGKRIVATADMNFFKDWDFMNPTDAVISTPWNSVTLWEEKIWWVAFKTKFWSQQVFIPYDWTYKLRASSWKVKFCNVSNRLVKQCWPLEMASELEFRYADTKDGILLFNMVALDYSPIKLSLMKIGQKNEVTWTKQQVLVSNPNNLDPSYPYFQENIDSIKKWYLRLNNWYLMQDKEILWYQLKSVVTNMLSYEYLRSGDDIVKKLRVTKKIKAWQDFTKNMDDNKKITRGELSKIIFDQFWLTLTKNADVKLNDEKWVYKDYITSLRTGYNFCWKDQFATNYFQPDKALTIWETLYFLNKMSPYVKI
;
A
#
# COMPACT_ATOMS: atom_id res chain seq x y z
N MET A 1 -64.26 21.30 69.41
CA MET A 1 -62.95 21.46 68.73
C MET A 1 -62.93 20.61 67.46
N LYS A 2 -62.81 21.28 66.31
CA LYS A 2 -62.10 20.88 65.08
C LYS A 2 -62.38 19.50 64.45
N LYS A 3 -63.05 19.51 63.29
CA LYS A 3 -62.52 19.19 61.92
C LYS A 3 -62.51 17.68 61.61
N ALA A 4 -62.90 17.16 60.46
CA ALA A 4 -63.40 17.73 59.20
C ALA A 4 -64.07 16.59 58.41
N LEU A 5 -65.19 16.89 57.76
CA LEU A 5 -65.86 16.04 56.78
C LEU A 5 -65.05 16.10 55.47
N PHE A 6 -64.42 15.01 55.07
CA PHE A 6 -63.70 14.94 53.79
C PHE A 6 -64.70 14.63 52.67
N ILE A 7 -65.20 15.69 52.02
CA ILE A 7 -65.91 15.60 50.74
C ILE A 7 -64.84 15.41 49.67
N LEU A 8 -64.82 14.24 49.05
CA LEU A 8 -64.00 13.96 47.87
C LEU A 8 -64.67 14.61 46.66
N ILE A 9 -64.30 15.86 46.36
CA ILE A 9 -64.66 16.50 45.09
C ILE A 9 -63.79 15.87 44.01
N LEU A 10 -64.40 14.99 43.21
CA LEU A 10 -63.83 14.49 41.97
C LEU A 10 -63.90 15.63 40.93
N LEU A 11 -62.96 16.57 41.01
CA LEU A 11 -62.71 17.54 39.95
C LEU A 11 -61.97 16.79 38.83
N SER A 12 -62.75 16.29 37.87
CA SER A 12 -62.27 15.94 36.54
C SER A 12 -61.76 17.21 35.85
N LEU A 13 -60.51 17.57 36.15
CA LEU A 13 -59.73 18.46 35.30
C LEU A 13 -59.39 17.67 34.03
N PHE A 14 -60.32 17.67 33.07
CA PHE A 14 -59.92 17.62 31.68
C PHE A 14 -59.11 18.90 31.44
N SER A 15 -57.80 18.83 31.60
CA SER A 15 -56.94 19.80 30.94
C SER A 15 -57.14 19.55 29.45
N GLU A 16 -57.92 20.41 28.80
CA GLU A 16 -57.78 20.61 27.36
C GLU A 16 -56.31 20.96 27.13
N ALA A 17 -55.53 19.97 26.70
CA ALA A 17 -54.16 20.20 26.27
C ALA A 17 -54.24 21.16 25.09
N SER A 18 -53.77 22.40 25.27
CA SER A 18 -53.65 23.32 24.15
C SER A 18 -52.79 22.66 23.08
N ALA A 19 -53.37 22.43 21.91
CA ALA A 19 -52.73 21.95 20.70
C ALA A 19 -51.42 22.74 20.44
N GLY A 20 -50.26 22.10 20.67
CA GLY A 20 -48.95 22.69 20.40
C GLY A 20 -48.52 22.45 18.95
N ASN A 21 -47.99 23.47 18.29
CA ASN A 21 -47.67 23.54 16.86
C ASN A 21 -47.01 22.27 16.24
N PHE A 22 -47.30 21.98 14.96
CA PHE A 22 -46.74 20.84 14.25
C PHE A 22 -45.22 20.96 14.16
N ILE A 23 -44.54 19.82 14.27
CA ILE A 23 -43.11 19.75 14.07
C ILE A 23 -42.76 18.91 12.86
N TYR A 24 -41.57 19.12 12.31
CA TYR A 24 -41.03 18.26 11.27
C TYR A 24 -40.65 16.88 11.80
N PRO A 25 -40.64 15.85 10.92
CA PRO A 25 -40.20 14.51 11.29
C PRO A 25 -38.71 14.44 11.66
N PHE A 26 -37.91 15.47 11.33
CA PHE A 26 -36.52 15.61 11.76
C PHE A 26 -36.30 16.97 12.43
N ALA A 27 -35.51 16.98 13.51
CA ALA A 27 -34.91 18.22 13.98
C ALA A 27 -33.59 18.51 13.27
N GLU A 28 -32.79 17.46 13.06
CA GLU A 28 -31.51 17.53 12.36
C GLU A 28 -31.43 16.44 11.31
N VAL A 29 -30.66 16.71 10.27
CA VAL A 29 -30.34 15.79 9.18
C VAL A 29 -28.86 15.84 8.88
N ALA A 30 -28.36 14.82 8.19
CA ALA A 30 -26.98 14.82 7.75
C ALA A 30 -26.79 15.93 6.72
N ASN A 31 -25.70 16.68 6.85
CA ASN A 31 -25.22 17.53 5.77
C ASN A 31 -25.07 16.63 4.51
N PRO A 32 -25.59 17.01 3.33
CA PRO A 32 -25.58 16.15 2.15
C PRO A 32 -24.22 15.55 1.80
N LYS A 33 -23.12 16.24 2.08
CA LYS A 33 -21.75 15.73 1.85
C LYS A 33 -21.38 14.53 2.75
N CYS A 34 -22.02 14.40 3.92
CA CYS A 34 -21.74 13.36 4.91
C CYS A 34 -22.78 12.23 4.94
N ARG A 35 -23.89 12.36 4.19
CA ARG A 35 -25.07 11.47 4.28
C ARG A 35 -24.80 10.00 3.99
N PHE A 36 -23.66 9.72 3.36
CA PHE A 36 -23.22 8.36 3.04
C PHE A 36 -22.77 7.59 4.27
N SER A 37 -22.37 8.28 5.35
CA SER A 37 -21.98 7.65 6.61
C SER A 37 -23.14 7.49 7.58
N SER A 38 -23.03 6.54 8.52
CA SER A 38 -24.05 6.37 9.57
C SER A 38 -24.15 7.57 10.50
N TRP A 39 -25.37 7.90 10.94
CA TRP A 39 -25.67 9.04 11.82
C TRP A 39 -24.82 9.06 13.10
N ASN A 40 -24.61 7.89 13.71
CA ASN A 40 -23.87 7.74 14.95
C ASN A 40 -22.35 7.97 14.79
N THR A 41 -21.85 7.91 13.57
CA THR A 41 -20.43 8.20 13.25
C THR A 41 -20.19 9.65 12.81
N LEU A 42 -21.25 10.43 12.58
CA LEU A 42 -21.11 11.81 12.13
C LEU A 42 -20.64 12.75 13.24
N GLY A 43 -19.66 13.59 12.92
CA GLY A 43 -19.27 14.75 13.71
C GLY A 43 -20.35 15.84 13.73
N SER A 44 -20.20 16.81 14.63
CA SER A 44 -21.15 17.92 14.77
C SER A 44 -21.25 18.80 13.52
N ASP A 45 -20.17 18.93 12.75
CA ASP A 45 -20.12 19.67 11.47
C ASP A 45 -20.90 18.98 10.33
N CYS A 46 -21.22 17.70 10.51
CA CYS A 46 -22.02 16.90 9.58
C CYS A 46 -23.48 16.78 9.98
N LYS A 47 -23.91 17.34 11.13
CA LYS A 47 -25.30 17.38 11.57
C LYS A 47 -25.80 18.81 11.46
N ILE A 48 -26.83 19.02 10.64
CA ILE A 48 -27.40 20.35 10.42
C ILE A 48 -28.88 20.32 10.83
N PRO A 49 -29.43 21.44 11.34
CA PRO A 49 -30.87 21.57 11.50
C PRO A 49 -31.57 21.31 10.15
N LEU A 50 -32.72 20.64 10.17
CA LEU A 50 -33.47 20.40 8.94
C LEU A 50 -33.81 21.75 8.27
N PRO A 51 -33.27 22.04 7.06
CA PRO A 51 -33.59 23.27 6.38
C PRO A 51 -35.05 23.25 5.93
N ARG A 52 -35.76 24.37 6.05
CA ARG A 52 -37.20 24.45 5.79
C ARG A 52 -37.50 25.13 4.48
N ILE A 53 -38.58 24.70 3.81
CA ILE A 53 -39.14 25.37 2.65
C ILE A 53 -40.24 26.30 3.16
N GLU A 54 -39.84 27.47 3.65
CA GLU A 54 -40.75 28.44 4.29
C GLU A 54 -41.95 28.76 3.39
N GLY A 55 -43.15 28.62 3.96
CA GLY A 55 -44.42 28.86 3.26
C GLY A 55 -44.64 27.96 2.04
N ALA A 56 -43.93 26.83 1.95
CA ALA A 56 -43.88 25.93 0.80
C ALA A 56 -43.59 26.65 -0.54
N ASN A 57 -42.75 27.69 -0.49
CA ASN A 57 -42.37 28.44 -1.69
C ASN A 57 -41.30 27.68 -2.50
N TYR A 58 -41.70 26.62 -3.19
CA TYR A 58 -40.79 25.74 -3.93
C TYR A 58 -39.95 26.47 -4.98
N THR A 59 -40.50 27.48 -5.65
CA THR A 59 -39.80 28.23 -6.70
C THR A 59 -38.63 29.04 -6.14
N LYS A 60 -38.72 29.57 -4.92
CA LYS A 60 -37.62 30.27 -4.25
C LYS A 60 -36.43 29.36 -3.94
N TYR A 61 -36.70 28.06 -3.73
CA TYR A 61 -35.71 27.10 -3.24
C TYR A 61 -35.27 26.06 -4.27
N LYS A 62 -35.86 26.04 -5.48
CA LYS A 62 -35.54 25.07 -6.54
C LYS A 62 -34.05 25.00 -6.91
N ASP A 63 -33.34 26.13 -6.81
CA ASP A 63 -31.92 26.25 -7.14
C ASP A 63 -31.00 26.00 -5.93
N ASN A 64 -31.58 25.82 -4.72
CA ASN A 64 -30.83 25.52 -3.51
C ASN A 64 -30.43 24.04 -3.49
N THR A 65 -29.14 23.78 -3.75
CA THR A 65 -28.61 22.41 -3.86
C THR A 65 -28.72 21.61 -2.55
N THR A 66 -28.56 22.25 -1.38
CA THR A 66 -28.68 21.56 -0.09
C THR A 66 -30.10 21.09 0.14
N LEU A 67 -31.08 21.98 -0.05
CA LEU A 67 -32.50 21.64 0.05
C LEU A 67 -32.86 20.54 -0.96
N ARG A 68 -32.44 20.67 -2.22
CA ARG A 68 -32.70 19.65 -3.26
C ARG A 68 -32.16 18.27 -2.93
N ARG A 69 -31.01 18.19 -2.27
CA ARG A 69 -30.42 16.91 -1.87
C ARG A 69 -31.10 16.30 -0.65
N ILE A 70 -31.63 17.14 0.26
CA ILE A 70 -32.36 16.68 1.45
C ILE A 70 -33.78 16.29 1.07
N TYR A 71 -34.55 17.18 0.45
CA TYR A 71 -35.88 16.87 -0.08
C TYR A 71 -35.71 16.30 -1.48
N SER A 72 -35.31 15.03 -1.59
CA SER A 72 -34.92 14.45 -2.88
C SER A 72 -36.07 14.36 -3.88
N ILE A 73 -37.30 14.22 -3.39
CA ILE A 73 -38.53 14.18 -4.19
C ILE A 73 -39.63 14.92 -3.41
N LEU A 74 -40.31 15.85 -4.07
CA LEU A 74 -41.42 16.61 -3.51
C LEU A 74 -42.76 15.95 -3.82
N TRP A 75 -43.77 16.32 -3.03
CA TRP A 75 -45.15 15.97 -3.33
C TRP A 75 -45.52 16.56 -4.70
N TRP A 76 -46.26 15.80 -5.51
CA TRP A 76 -46.63 16.19 -6.88
C TRP A 76 -45.49 16.31 -7.91
N ALA A 77 -44.28 15.92 -7.55
CA ALA A 77 -43.16 15.87 -8.49
C ALA A 77 -43.09 14.51 -9.21
N THR A 78 -42.14 14.39 -10.14
CA THR A 78 -41.77 13.13 -10.80
C THR A 78 -40.51 12.55 -10.17
N TYR A 79 -40.26 11.25 -10.34
CA TYR A 79 -38.97 10.64 -9.97
C TYR A 79 -37.82 11.09 -10.87
N ASN A 80 -38.12 11.55 -12.09
CA ASN A 80 -37.13 11.98 -13.08
C ASN A 80 -36.48 13.32 -12.75
N TYR A 81 -37.17 14.21 -12.03
CA TYR A 81 -36.62 15.52 -11.67
C TYR A 81 -36.72 15.82 -10.17
N GLY A 82 -37.70 15.25 -9.47
CA GLY A 82 -37.89 15.35 -8.02
C GLY A 82 -38.42 16.69 -7.52
N TRP A 83 -38.17 17.78 -8.25
CA TRP A 83 -38.54 19.16 -7.87
C TRP A 83 -39.47 19.83 -8.88
N ASP A 84 -39.94 19.10 -9.88
CA ASP A 84 -40.95 19.53 -10.85
C ASP A 84 -42.34 19.44 -10.24
N VAL A 85 -42.55 20.16 -9.13
CA VAL A 85 -43.87 20.27 -8.50
C VAL A 85 -44.87 20.66 -9.58
N TRP A 86 -45.97 19.92 -9.59
CA TRP A 86 -47.04 19.90 -10.58
C TRP A 86 -46.89 18.94 -11.73
N TYR A 87 -45.76 18.31 -12.04
CA TYR A 87 -45.66 17.46 -13.24
C TYR A 87 -45.89 15.97 -13.00
N GLY A 88 -45.97 15.55 -11.74
CA GLY A 88 -46.21 14.15 -11.40
C GLY A 88 -47.38 13.97 -10.44
N SER A 89 -47.42 12.78 -9.88
CA SER A 89 -48.41 12.33 -8.90
C SER A 89 -47.75 11.64 -7.70
N HIS A 90 -46.54 12.04 -7.33
CA HIS A 90 -45.89 11.53 -6.12
C HIS A 90 -46.72 11.91 -4.87
N LEU A 91 -47.15 10.93 -4.08
CA LEU A 91 -48.03 11.16 -2.92
C LEU A 91 -47.31 11.64 -1.65
N TRP A 92 -45.98 11.74 -1.72
CA TRP A 92 -45.09 11.80 -0.55
C TRP A 92 -44.03 12.86 -0.72
N ILE A 93 -43.23 13.03 0.34
CA ILE A 93 -41.96 13.73 0.30
C ILE A 93 -40.87 12.78 0.77
N ASP A 94 -39.76 12.77 0.04
CA ASP A 94 -38.59 11.97 0.38
C ASP A 94 -37.50 12.85 1.00
N PHE A 95 -37.16 12.55 2.25
CA PHE A 95 -36.07 13.19 2.99
C PHE A 95 -34.83 12.30 2.98
N ALA A 96 -33.88 12.55 2.08
CA ALA A 96 -32.62 11.82 2.00
C ALA A 96 -31.61 12.31 3.05
N THR A 97 -31.14 11.38 3.88
CA THR A 97 -30.26 11.67 5.02
C THR A 97 -29.46 10.43 5.43
N SER A 98 -28.64 10.50 6.49
CA SER A 98 -27.82 9.37 6.92
C SER A 98 -28.64 8.20 7.44
N LEU A 99 -28.12 6.99 7.23
CA LEU A 99 -28.57 5.78 7.91
C LEU A 99 -28.61 6.02 9.42
N TRP A 100 -29.67 5.55 10.08
CA TRP A 100 -29.91 5.70 11.52
C TRP A 100 -30.27 7.11 12.01
N THR A 101 -30.60 8.04 11.10
CA THR A 101 -31.05 9.40 11.53
C THR A 101 -32.38 9.29 12.29
N PRO A 102 -32.52 9.82 13.52
CA PRO A 102 -33.75 9.68 14.31
C PRO A 102 -34.94 10.41 13.70
N ILE A 103 -36.07 9.71 13.58
CA ILE A 103 -37.35 10.21 13.07
C ILE A 103 -38.27 10.50 14.25
N ARG A 104 -39.02 11.60 14.19
CA ARG A 104 -39.92 12.08 15.25
C ARG A 104 -41.37 12.12 14.83
N SER A 105 -42.27 11.92 15.79
CA SER A 105 -43.72 12.13 15.58
C SER A 105 -44.00 13.61 15.36
N ILE A 106 -44.75 13.95 14.30
CA ILE A 106 -45.06 15.35 13.98
C ILE A 106 -46.08 15.98 14.94
N TRP A 107 -46.85 15.14 15.63
CA TRP A 107 -47.90 15.54 16.57
C TRP A 107 -48.17 14.44 17.60
N ASP A 108 -48.97 14.77 18.61
CA ASP A 108 -49.53 13.79 19.56
C ASP A 108 -50.46 12.80 18.85
N TRP A 109 -50.73 11.66 19.48
CA TRP A 109 -51.92 10.78 19.34
C TRP A 109 -51.55 9.30 19.35
N GLU A 110 -51.98 8.47 18.39
CA GLU A 110 -51.95 7.01 18.49
C GLU A 110 -51.29 6.36 17.26
N VAL A 111 -50.32 5.49 17.52
CA VAL A 111 -49.73 4.62 16.50
C VAL A 111 -50.73 3.49 16.19
N ILE A 112 -51.33 3.54 15.01
CA ILE A 112 -52.33 2.54 14.58
C ILE A 112 -51.72 1.40 13.77
N THR A 113 -50.58 1.66 13.11
CA THR A 113 -49.81 0.68 12.33
C THR A 113 -48.33 0.83 12.67
N ALA A 114 -47.67 -0.28 12.98
CA ALA A 114 -46.22 -0.39 13.11
C ALA A 114 -45.84 -1.79 12.60
N TRP A 115 -45.75 -1.94 11.29
CA TRP A 115 -45.63 -3.25 10.65
C TRP A 115 -44.84 -3.19 9.35
N TYR A 116 -44.43 -4.36 8.87
CA TYR A 116 -43.88 -4.54 7.54
C TYR A 116 -45.02 -4.52 6.50
N LEU A 117 -45.01 -3.57 5.58
CA LEU A 117 -45.99 -3.43 4.51
C LEU A 117 -45.30 -3.50 3.14
N ASN A 118 -45.17 -4.69 2.56
CA ASN A 118 -44.63 -4.93 1.19
C ASN A 118 -43.70 -3.82 0.66
N TRP A 119 -44.19 -2.99 -0.27
CA TRP A 119 -43.47 -1.92 -0.98
C TRP A 119 -42.97 -0.76 -0.11
N TRP A 120 -43.60 -0.54 1.05
CA TRP A 120 -43.27 0.50 2.04
C TRP A 120 -42.18 0.05 3.01
N TRP A 121 -42.00 -1.27 3.10
CA TRP A 121 -41.19 -1.95 4.10
C TRP A 121 -41.69 -1.65 5.53
N ASN A 122 -40.81 -1.41 6.50
CA ASN A 122 -41.25 -1.02 7.83
C ASN A 122 -41.88 0.36 7.80
N THR A 123 -43.15 0.39 8.19
CA THR A 123 -43.99 1.57 8.17
C THR A 123 -44.65 1.80 9.51
N VAL A 124 -44.74 3.08 9.87
CA VAL A 124 -45.50 3.58 11.02
C VAL A 124 -46.57 4.52 10.49
N VAL A 125 -47.80 4.29 10.94
CA VAL A 125 -48.91 5.19 10.70
C VAL A 125 -49.40 5.70 12.04
N ILE A 126 -49.39 7.02 12.19
CA ILE A 126 -49.88 7.70 13.38
C ILE A 126 -51.16 8.41 12.97
N LYS A 127 -52.26 8.00 13.59
CA LYS A 127 -53.53 8.72 13.48
C LYS A 127 -53.39 9.97 14.34
N HIS A 128 -53.92 11.10 13.91
CA HIS A 128 -53.94 12.34 14.71
C HIS A 128 -55.37 12.89 14.77
N GLN A 129 -55.82 13.22 15.96
CA GLN A 129 -57.05 14.00 16.14
C GLN A 129 -56.71 15.49 16.10
N ILE A 130 -57.42 16.22 15.26
CA ILE A 130 -57.14 17.62 14.99
C ILE A 130 -58.34 18.47 15.43
N PRO A 131 -58.16 19.53 16.23
CA PRO A 131 -59.27 20.38 16.64
C PRO A 131 -60.03 20.95 15.44
N GLY A 132 -61.36 20.77 15.38
CA GLY A 132 -62.18 21.24 14.26
C GLY A 132 -62.11 20.38 12.99
N TRP A 133 -61.42 19.24 13.01
CA TRP A 133 -61.38 18.26 11.92
C TRP A 133 -61.50 16.82 12.51
N LYS A 134 -61.79 15.82 11.67
CA LYS A 134 -61.96 14.44 12.16
C LYS A 134 -60.61 13.82 12.53
N PHE A 135 -59.89 13.31 11.54
CA PHE A 135 -58.59 12.69 11.71
C PHE A 135 -57.73 12.96 10.48
N ILE A 136 -56.43 12.98 10.70
CA ILE A 136 -55.42 12.85 9.64
C ILE A 136 -54.48 11.71 10.02
N TYR A 137 -53.69 11.23 9.07
CA TYR A 137 -52.75 10.16 9.31
C TYR A 137 -51.38 10.54 8.77
N SER A 138 -50.36 10.53 9.62
CA SER A 138 -48.98 10.68 9.18
C SER A 138 -48.35 9.33 8.96
N ASN A 139 -47.74 9.16 7.81
CA ASN A 139 -47.16 7.92 7.34
C ASN A 139 -45.64 8.07 7.23
N TYR A 140 -44.91 7.14 7.82
CA TYR A 140 -43.45 7.10 7.84
C TYR A 140 -43.00 5.75 7.32
N SER A 141 -42.20 5.70 6.25
CA SER A 141 -41.77 4.44 5.62
C SER A 141 -40.27 4.41 5.33
N HIS A 142 -39.76 3.23 4.96
CA HIS A 142 -38.33 2.91 4.76
C HIS A 142 -37.45 3.01 6.03
N MET A 143 -37.96 2.53 7.15
CA MET A 143 -37.29 2.63 8.46
C MET A 143 -36.54 1.34 8.86
N SER A 144 -35.60 1.41 9.82
CA SER A 144 -34.60 0.36 10.09
C SER A 144 -35.10 -0.95 10.71
N ARG A 145 -35.78 -0.92 11.86
CA ARG A 145 -36.34 -2.12 12.53
C ARG A 145 -37.54 -1.83 13.43
N ILE A 146 -38.57 -2.67 13.40
CA ILE A 146 -39.77 -2.55 14.25
C ILE A 146 -39.45 -2.64 15.74
N THR A 147 -39.58 -1.52 16.45
CA THR A 147 -39.35 -1.42 17.91
C THR A 147 -40.59 -1.03 18.71
N THR A 148 -41.70 -0.62 18.07
CA THR A 148 -42.89 -0.11 18.75
C THR A 148 -44.09 -1.07 18.67
N LYS A 149 -44.90 -1.13 19.74
CA LYS A 149 -46.27 -1.70 19.69
C LYS A 149 -47.28 -0.54 19.55
N LYS A 150 -48.58 -0.80 19.51
CA LYS A 150 -49.61 0.27 19.52
C LYS A 150 -49.60 1.01 20.86
N TRP A 151 -49.33 2.31 20.88
CA TRP A 151 -49.38 3.17 22.08
C TRP A 151 -49.72 4.62 21.72
N ALA A 152 -50.06 5.39 22.75
CA ALA A 152 -50.13 6.85 22.68
C ALA A 152 -48.72 7.45 22.56
N ILE A 153 -48.56 8.46 21.72
CA ILE A 153 -47.30 9.14 21.44
C ILE A 153 -47.44 10.65 21.57
N LYS A 154 -46.36 11.32 21.96
CA LYS A 154 -46.26 12.77 22.02
C LYS A 154 -45.46 13.32 20.84
N ALA A 155 -45.81 14.51 20.38
CA ALA A 155 -45.05 15.26 19.39
C ALA A 155 -43.56 15.33 19.81
N GLY A 156 -42.64 15.14 18.86
CA GLY A 156 -41.21 15.19 19.12
C GLY A 156 -40.60 13.92 19.68
N THR A 157 -41.42 12.94 20.10
CA THR A 157 -40.91 11.62 20.49
C THR A 157 -40.22 10.98 19.30
N ASN A 158 -38.98 10.51 19.50
CA ASN A 158 -38.29 9.69 18.50
C ASN A 158 -39.10 8.41 18.31
N ILE A 159 -39.68 8.24 17.13
CA ILE A 159 -40.49 7.08 16.78
C ILE A 159 -39.62 6.00 16.15
N TRP A 160 -38.56 6.39 15.43
CA TRP A 160 -37.70 5.46 14.72
C TRP A 160 -36.41 6.10 14.19
N GLU A 161 -35.80 5.46 13.20
CA GLU A 161 -34.54 5.79 12.56
C GLU A 161 -34.59 5.46 11.05
N VAL A 162 -33.98 6.33 10.24
CA VAL A 162 -33.89 6.22 8.77
C VAL A 162 -33.14 4.95 8.34
N TRP A 163 -33.60 4.35 7.25
CA TRP A 163 -32.95 3.21 6.62
C TRP A 163 -33.03 3.27 5.08
N ALA A 164 -32.48 2.25 4.42
CA ALA A 164 -32.62 2.00 2.99
C ALA A 164 -33.13 0.58 2.76
N THR A 165 -34.41 0.43 2.42
CA THR A 165 -35.05 -0.85 2.12
C THR A 165 -35.60 -0.95 0.71
N TRP A 166 -35.17 -2.02 0.02
CA TRP A 166 -35.74 -2.57 -1.21
C TRP A 166 -35.95 -1.55 -2.34
N ASN A 167 -37.12 -0.89 -2.42
CA ASN A 167 -37.42 0.14 -3.44
C ASN A 167 -36.98 1.55 -3.02
N SER A 168 -36.17 1.68 -1.98
CA SER A 168 -35.62 2.96 -1.55
C SER A 168 -34.33 3.26 -2.31
N TYR A 169 -34.34 4.35 -3.07
CA TYR A 169 -33.21 4.73 -3.92
C TYR A 169 -32.03 5.31 -3.10
N TRP A 170 -32.23 5.60 -1.80
CA TRP A 170 -31.23 6.12 -0.86
C TRP A 170 -31.63 5.80 0.58
N ASN A 171 -30.74 6.07 1.55
CA ASN A 171 -31.15 6.28 2.93
C ASN A 171 -32.08 7.50 2.98
N HIS A 172 -33.36 7.28 3.23
CA HIS A 172 -34.32 8.37 3.28
C HIS A 172 -35.53 8.02 4.13
N LEU A 173 -36.27 9.05 4.55
CA LEU A 173 -37.63 8.89 5.06
C LEU A 173 -38.61 9.24 3.95
N HIS A 174 -39.55 8.34 3.72
CA HIS A 174 -40.71 8.58 2.89
C HIS A 174 -41.88 8.99 3.77
N PHE A 175 -42.38 10.21 3.55
CA PHE A 175 -43.32 10.88 4.45
C PHE A 175 -44.57 11.38 3.73
N GLN A 176 -45.75 11.03 4.25
CA GLN A 176 -47.06 11.44 3.69
C GLN A 176 -48.06 11.78 4.78
N ILE A 177 -49.00 12.67 4.41
CA ILE A 177 -50.18 12.97 5.21
C ILE A 177 -51.44 12.55 4.45
N ASP A 178 -52.20 11.64 5.04
CA ASP A 178 -53.51 11.22 4.54
C ASP A 178 -54.64 11.94 5.27
N ILE A 179 -55.68 12.26 4.52
CA ILE A 179 -56.85 13.02 5.00
C ILE A 179 -58.16 12.23 4.92
N THR A 180 -58.13 11.01 4.40
CA THR A 180 -59.31 10.13 4.31
C THR A 180 -59.25 8.99 5.32
N ASN A 181 -60.33 8.23 5.44
CA ASN A 181 -60.42 7.10 6.37
C ASN A 181 -60.19 5.74 5.65
N GLN A 182 -59.41 5.77 4.56
CA GLN A 182 -59.09 4.58 3.76
C GLN A 182 -57.97 3.76 4.42
N THR A 183 -57.38 2.83 3.68
CA THR A 183 -56.16 2.13 4.14
C THR A 183 -54.96 3.08 4.11
N HIS A 184 -54.12 2.99 5.13
CA HIS A 184 -52.97 3.86 5.34
C HIS A 184 -51.67 3.03 5.43
N PRO A 185 -50.57 3.43 4.76
CA PRO A 185 -50.49 4.60 3.89
C PRO A 185 -51.34 4.48 2.63
N TYR A 186 -51.98 5.58 2.23
CA TYR A 186 -52.84 5.59 1.05
C TYR A 186 -52.05 5.27 -0.23
N TRP A 187 -52.64 4.46 -1.11
CA TRP A 187 -52.04 4.06 -2.38
C TRP A 187 -53.05 4.05 -3.53
N TYR A 188 -52.54 4.17 -4.77
CA TYR A 188 -53.31 4.16 -6.02
C TYR A 188 -53.94 2.81 -6.42
N SER A 189 -54.35 1.98 -5.45
CA SER A 189 -54.79 0.60 -5.68
C SER A 189 -55.79 0.39 -6.83
N THR A 190 -56.66 1.37 -7.07
CA THR A 190 -57.70 1.29 -8.11
C THR A 190 -57.25 1.84 -9.47
N CYS A 191 -56.52 2.95 -9.49
CA CYS A 191 -56.19 3.68 -10.72
C CYS A 191 -54.82 3.31 -11.32
N SER A 192 -53.91 2.72 -10.54
CA SER A 192 -52.60 2.23 -11.02
C SER A 192 -52.60 0.75 -11.41
N LYS A 193 -53.79 0.14 -11.56
CA LYS A 193 -53.91 -1.30 -11.81
C LYS A 193 -53.14 -1.67 -13.08
N TRP A 194 -52.11 -2.52 -12.94
CA TRP A 194 -51.23 -3.01 -14.02
C TRP A 194 -50.23 -2.00 -14.59
N ILE A 195 -49.99 -0.87 -13.93
CA ILE A 195 -49.03 0.15 -14.37
C ILE A 195 -47.89 0.19 -13.35
N ASP A 196 -46.64 0.30 -13.84
CA ASP A 196 -45.49 0.47 -12.98
C ASP A 196 -45.61 1.77 -12.16
N ILE A 197 -45.15 1.73 -10.91
CA ILE A 197 -45.23 2.86 -9.98
C ILE A 197 -44.52 4.10 -10.52
N MET A 198 -43.36 3.93 -11.15
CA MET A 198 -42.60 5.03 -11.72
C MET A 198 -43.36 5.65 -12.87
N ASP A 199 -44.03 4.83 -13.68
CA ASP A 199 -44.85 5.29 -14.80
C ASP A 199 -46.10 6.03 -14.32
N VAL A 200 -46.78 5.55 -13.28
CA VAL A 200 -47.94 6.25 -12.70
C VAL A 200 -47.54 7.66 -12.26
N VAL A 201 -46.43 7.78 -11.55
CA VAL A 201 -45.93 9.05 -11.00
C VAL A 201 -45.37 9.95 -12.10
N ASN A 202 -44.52 9.44 -12.97
CA ASN A 202 -43.82 10.23 -14.00
C ASN A 202 -44.74 10.63 -15.16
N ASN A 203 -45.72 9.79 -15.52
CA ASN A 203 -46.69 10.07 -16.57
C ASN A 203 -47.95 10.77 -16.04
N TRP A 204 -47.89 11.25 -14.80
CA TRP A 204 -48.86 12.19 -14.28
C TRP A 204 -50.27 11.61 -14.06
N GLN A 205 -50.37 10.31 -13.81
CA GLN A 205 -51.63 9.58 -13.67
C GLN A 205 -52.20 9.70 -12.24
N CYS A 206 -53.49 9.39 -12.05
CA CYS A 206 -54.13 9.31 -10.73
C CYS A 206 -54.17 10.62 -9.88
N ARG A 207 -54.17 11.80 -10.50
CA ARG A 207 -54.15 13.07 -9.74
C ARG A 207 -55.38 13.31 -8.87
N ASP A 208 -56.56 12.98 -9.36
CA ASP A 208 -57.80 13.18 -8.59
C ASP A 208 -57.78 12.34 -7.31
N TYR A 209 -57.23 11.13 -7.41
CA TYR A 209 -57.02 10.23 -6.28
C TYR A 209 -55.98 10.77 -5.29
N LEU A 210 -54.91 11.39 -5.77
CA LEU A 210 -53.94 12.07 -4.89
C LEU A 210 -54.64 13.17 -4.07
N LEU A 211 -55.25 14.14 -4.75
CA LEU A 211 -55.84 15.32 -4.12
C LEU A 211 -57.00 14.98 -3.18
N ALA A 212 -57.75 13.92 -3.49
CA ALA A 212 -58.85 13.47 -2.66
C ALA A 212 -58.38 12.77 -1.37
N ASN A 213 -57.16 12.23 -1.33
CA ASN A 213 -56.72 11.34 -0.25
C ASN A 213 -55.52 11.83 0.55
N THR A 214 -54.66 12.66 -0.06
CA THR A 214 -53.44 13.16 0.56
C THR A 214 -53.34 14.67 0.43
N ILE A 215 -52.46 15.25 1.24
CA ILE A 215 -52.11 16.67 1.19
C ILE A 215 -50.59 16.81 1.15
N ASP A 216 -50.12 17.87 0.51
CA ASP A 216 -48.75 18.34 0.57
C ASP A 216 -48.25 18.46 2.02
N PRO A 217 -47.29 17.61 2.44
CA PRO A 217 -46.80 17.61 3.81
C PRO A 217 -46.05 18.89 4.21
N ILE A 218 -45.37 19.59 3.29
CA ILE A 218 -44.65 20.84 3.64
C ILE A 218 -45.64 21.96 3.86
N LEU A 219 -46.63 22.13 2.97
CA LEU A 219 -47.70 23.12 3.17
C LEU A 219 -48.44 22.90 4.49
N PHE A 220 -48.66 21.63 4.85
CA PHE A 220 -49.29 21.27 6.11
C PHE A 220 -48.44 21.64 7.34
N LEU A 221 -47.12 21.39 7.30
CA LEU A 221 -46.21 21.68 8.42
C LEU A 221 -45.86 23.17 8.56
N GLU A 222 -45.84 23.94 7.48
CA GLU A 222 -45.43 25.35 7.45
C GLU A 222 -46.60 26.35 7.58
N GLY A 223 -47.82 25.89 7.86
CA GLY A 223 -49.03 26.71 7.98
C GLY A 223 -49.08 27.64 9.20
N ASN A 224 -48.11 28.55 9.34
CA ASN A 224 -48.05 29.60 10.38
C ASN A 224 -48.15 29.11 11.83
N TRP A 225 -47.78 27.85 12.07
CA TRP A 225 -47.75 27.28 13.42
C TRP A 225 -49.12 27.25 14.14
N THR A 226 -50.23 27.43 13.41
CA THR A 226 -51.60 27.28 13.92
C THR A 226 -52.37 26.35 12.98
N PHE A 227 -53.21 25.46 13.50
CA PHE A 227 -53.96 24.53 12.66
C PHE A 227 -54.83 25.29 11.63
N GLU A 228 -54.52 25.12 10.35
CA GLU A 228 -55.37 25.54 9.23
C GLU A 228 -56.25 24.37 8.81
N SER A 229 -57.54 24.62 8.55
CA SER A 229 -58.45 23.58 8.09
C SER A 229 -57.94 22.94 6.79
N ILE A 230 -58.21 21.64 6.59
CA ILE A 230 -57.76 20.92 5.39
C ILE A 230 -58.25 21.58 4.09
N ALA A 231 -59.47 22.15 4.10
CA ALA A 231 -59.99 22.91 2.97
C ALA A 231 -59.14 24.14 2.62
N GLN A 232 -58.62 24.86 3.62
CA GLN A 232 -57.72 25.99 3.40
C GLN A 232 -56.36 25.53 2.85
N VAL A 233 -55.82 24.43 3.38
CA VAL A 233 -54.56 23.85 2.87
C VAL A 233 -54.72 23.43 1.40
N GLN A 234 -55.82 22.77 1.04
CA GLN A 234 -56.15 22.41 -0.35
C GLN A 234 -56.32 23.63 -1.26
N GLN A 235 -56.92 24.72 -0.75
CA GLN A 235 -57.01 25.97 -1.48
C GLN A 235 -55.64 26.60 -1.72
N LYS A 236 -54.71 26.52 -0.77
CA LYS A 236 -53.33 26.98 -0.94
C LYS A 236 -52.55 26.10 -1.91
N GLN A 237 -52.72 24.78 -1.83
CA GLN A 237 -52.11 23.81 -2.76
C GLN A 237 -52.45 24.09 -4.22
N SER A 238 -53.71 24.39 -4.51
CA SER A 238 -54.13 24.74 -5.88
C SER A 238 -53.54 26.06 -6.39
N LYS A 239 -53.04 26.92 -5.50
CA LYS A 239 -52.37 28.19 -5.81
C LYS A 239 -50.84 28.09 -5.85
N THR A 240 -50.27 26.94 -5.52
CA THR A 240 -48.81 26.76 -5.51
C THR A 240 -48.24 26.95 -6.91
N THR A 241 -47.14 27.67 -7.05
CA THR A 241 -46.57 27.95 -8.37
C THR A 241 -45.96 26.70 -9.01
N LYS A 242 -46.27 26.47 -10.28
CA LYS A 242 -45.66 25.41 -11.10
C LYS A 242 -44.18 25.68 -11.38
N ILE A 243 -43.34 24.65 -11.25
CA ILE A 243 -41.90 24.74 -11.57
C ILE A 243 -41.63 24.07 -12.90
N GLU A 244 -41.25 24.86 -13.91
CA GLU A 244 -40.89 24.35 -15.24
C GLU A 244 -39.74 23.32 -15.19
N GLN A 245 -39.96 22.13 -15.77
CA GLN A 245 -38.95 21.05 -15.81
C GLN A 245 -37.62 21.47 -16.46
N LYS A 246 -37.67 22.31 -17.50
CA LYS A 246 -36.45 22.86 -18.16
C LYS A 246 -35.57 23.71 -17.22
N ASN A 247 -36.14 24.19 -16.13
CA ASN A 247 -35.46 25.05 -15.16
C ASN A 247 -34.89 24.26 -13.97
N ILE A 248 -35.01 22.93 -13.96
CA ILE A 248 -34.47 22.09 -12.90
C ILE A 248 -33.66 20.93 -13.51
N LYS A 249 -32.77 20.38 -12.69
CA LYS A 249 -31.82 19.36 -13.14
C LYS A 249 -32.51 18.01 -13.31
N THR A 250 -32.18 17.29 -14.36
CA THR A 250 -32.60 15.89 -14.55
C THR A 250 -31.96 15.02 -13.49
N ARG A 251 -32.57 13.86 -13.19
CA ARG A 251 -32.04 12.88 -12.22
C ARG A 251 -30.59 12.52 -12.49
N GLU A 252 -30.21 12.35 -13.75
CA GLU A 252 -28.83 12.03 -14.16
C GLU A 252 -27.85 13.16 -13.79
N GLN A 253 -28.22 14.42 -14.04
CA GLN A 253 -27.42 15.58 -13.64
C GLN A 253 -27.28 15.67 -12.11
N ILE A 254 -28.34 15.35 -11.34
CA ILE A 254 -28.27 15.33 -9.88
C ILE A 254 -27.26 14.28 -9.40
N ILE A 255 -27.29 13.08 -9.99
CA ILE A 255 -26.39 11.98 -9.66
C ILE A 255 -24.94 12.33 -9.99
N ASP A 256 -24.68 12.90 -11.16
CA ASP A 256 -23.32 13.29 -11.57
C ASP A 256 -22.74 14.34 -10.59
N GLU A 257 -23.51 15.33 -10.19
CA GLU A 257 -23.10 16.33 -9.18
C GLU A 257 -22.83 15.73 -7.80
N GLU A 258 -23.59 14.71 -7.42
CA GLU A 258 -23.41 14.01 -6.16
C GLU A 258 -22.14 13.16 -6.17
N ILE A 259 -21.88 12.45 -7.28
CA ILE A 259 -20.64 11.71 -7.49
C ILE A 259 -19.45 12.67 -7.41
N GLU A 260 -19.51 13.82 -8.07
CA GLU A 260 -18.45 14.82 -8.01
C GLU A 260 -18.20 15.33 -6.59
N GLU A 261 -19.26 15.62 -5.83
CA GLU A 261 -19.11 16.04 -4.43
C GLU A 261 -18.53 14.92 -3.55
N PHE A 262 -18.98 13.68 -3.74
CA PHE A 262 -18.49 12.51 -3.01
C PHE A 262 -16.98 12.32 -3.23
N LEU A 263 -16.53 12.40 -4.48
CA LEU A 263 -15.13 12.19 -4.86
C LEU A 263 -14.17 13.30 -4.39
N LYS A 264 -14.67 14.45 -3.94
CA LYS A 264 -13.81 15.46 -3.27
C LYS A 264 -13.20 14.96 -1.97
N TRP A 265 -13.89 14.02 -1.30
CA TRP A 265 -13.54 13.56 0.04
C TRP A 265 -13.14 12.08 0.07
N HIS A 266 -13.46 11.33 -1.00
CA HIS A 266 -13.29 9.88 -1.05
C HIS A 266 -12.28 9.45 -2.12
N VAL A 267 -11.43 8.48 -1.78
CA VAL A 267 -10.44 7.88 -2.68
C VAL A 267 -10.65 6.37 -2.71
N PHE A 268 -10.54 5.78 -3.89
CA PHE A 268 -10.69 4.34 -4.13
C PHE A 268 -9.33 3.70 -4.37
N GLU A 269 -9.17 2.48 -3.87
CA GLU A 269 -7.96 1.69 -4.05
C GLU A 269 -8.31 0.22 -4.23
N LEU A 270 -7.76 -0.44 -5.25
CA LEU A 270 -7.91 -1.87 -5.46
C LEU A 270 -6.56 -2.54 -5.23
N LYS A 271 -6.48 -3.41 -4.22
CA LYS A 271 -5.26 -4.14 -3.85
C LYS A 271 -5.44 -5.63 -4.02
N THR A 272 -4.46 -6.28 -4.64
CA THR A 272 -4.36 -7.74 -4.63
C THR A 272 -3.45 -8.17 -3.48
N TRP A 273 -3.65 -9.38 -2.96
CA TRP A 273 -2.71 -9.98 -2.00
C TRP A 273 -1.44 -10.52 -2.65
N VAL A 274 -1.32 -10.35 -3.97
CA VAL A 274 -0.22 -10.89 -4.76
C VAL A 274 0.80 -9.79 -4.98
N THR A 275 2.05 -10.05 -4.60
CA THR A 275 3.14 -9.09 -4.72
C THR A 275 3.27 -8.59 -6.17
N TRP A 276 3.28 -7.27 -6.35
CA TRP A 276 3.38 -6.59 -7.65
C TRP A 276 2.25 -6.93 -8.65
N ASP A 277 1.10 -7.41 -8.16
CA ASP A 277 -0.10 -7.69 -8.95
C ASP A 277 0.15 -8.63 -10.15
N ASN A 278 1.06 -9.59 -9.98
CA ASN A 278 1.41 -10.61 -10.97
C ASN A 278 0.52 -11.85 -10.79
N LEU A 279 -0.56 -11.93 -11.55
CA LEU A 279 -1.61 -12.94 -11.43
C LEU A 279 -1.45 -14.05 -12.49
N LYS A 280 -1.70 -15.30 -12.11
CA LYS A 280 -1.72 -16.44 -13.04
C LYS A 280 -3.05 -16.48 -13.80
N ILE A 281 -3.03 -16.77 -15.10
CA ILE A 281 -4.26 -16.97 -15.86
C ILE A 281 -5.02 -18.22 -15.37
N ASN A 282 -6.33 -18.26 -15.66
CA ASN A 282 -7.23 -19.34 -15.25
C ASN A 282 -7.28 -19.58 -13.72
N THR A 283 -6.83 -18.62 -12.94
CA THR A 283 -6.89 -18.62 -11.48
C THR A 283 -7.75 -17.45 -11.02
N THR A 284 -8.63 -17.70 -10.05
CA THR A 284 -9.44 -16.66 -9.43
C THR A 284 -8.70 -16.07 -8.23
N TYR A 285 -8.55 -14.76 -8.21
CA TYR A 285 -7.90 -14.04 -7.12
C TYR A 285 -8.89 -13.17 -6.38
N VAL A 286 -8.85 -13.22 -5.05
CA VAL A 286 -9.59 -12.32 -4.17
C VAL A 286 -8.79 -11.01 -4.05
N THR A 287 -9.40 -9.91 -4.46
CA THR A 287 -8.83 -8.56 -4.39
C THR A 287 -9.69 -7.69 -3.49
N LYS A 288 -9.09 -6.72 -2.81
CA LYS A 288 -9.80 -5.84 -1.88
C LYS A 288 -9.95 -4.46 -2.46
N LEU A 289 -11.20 -4.04 -2.67
CA LEU A 289 -11.58 -2.68 -2.92
C LEU A 289 -11.69 -1.94 -1.59
N ASN A 290 -10.80 -0.99 -1.36
CA ASN A 290 -10.82 -0.10 -0.21
C ASN A 290 -11.31 1.27 -0.65
N VAL A 291 -12.07 1.92 0.22
CA VAL A 291 -12.47 3.31 0.06
C VAL A 291 -12.04 4.06 1.31
N TYR A 292 -11.49 5.25 1.11
CA TYR A 292 -11.03 6.10 2.20
C TYR A 292 -11.75 7.42 2.13
N VAL A 293 -12.13 7.95 3.29
CA VAL A 293 -12.62 9.32 3.46
C VAL A 293 -11.61 10.09 4.31
N ASN A 294 -11.02 11.17 3.77
CA ASN A 294 -9.95 11.92 4.47
C ASN A 294 -8.85 11.00 5.04
N TRP A 295 -8.39 10.03 4.24
CA TRP A 295 -7.39 9.01 4.62
C TRP A 295 -7.80 8.02 5.72
N ARG A 296 -9.07 8.01 6.13
CA ARG A 296 -9.61 7.03 7.07
C ARG A 296 -10.43 5.98 6.33
N PRO A 297 -10.42 4.71 6.74
CA PRO A 297 -11.24 3.69 6.10
C PRO A 297 -12.73 4.06 6.13
N PHE A 298 -13.38 3.95 4.98
CA PHE A 298 -14.80 4.21 4.79
C PHE A 298 -15.58 2.90 4.82
N SER A 299 -16.80 2.89 5.35
CA SER A 299 -17.63 1.67 5.46
C SER A 299 -19.10 1.93 5.42
N TRP A 300 -19.62 2.44 4.31
CA TRP A 300 -21.06 2.63 4.17
C TRP A 300 -21.47 2.61 2.68
N ASN A 301 -22.65 3.15 2.38
CA ASN A 301 -23.20 3.20 1.03
C ASN A 301 -22.38 4.11 0.13
N LEU A 302 -22.23 3.72 -1.13
CA LEU A 302 -21.68 4.58 -2.18
C LEU A 302 -22.81 5.44 -2.79
N PRO A 303 -22.48 6.45 -3.61
CA PRO A 303 -23.48 7.19 -4.36
C PRO A 303 -24.35 6.28 -5.23
N TRP A 304 -25.46 6.82 -5.78
CA TRP A 304 -26.51 6.08 -6.50
C TRP A 304 -25.99 5.05 -7.52
N LYS A 305 -24.89 5.38 -8.19
CA LYS A 305 -24.26 4.50 -9.16
C LYS A 305 -23.35 3.52 -8.45
N TRP A 306 -23.43 2.28 -8.88
CA TRP A 306 -22.59 1.23 -8.36
C TRP A 306 -21.16 1.46 -8.86
N VAL A 307 -20.16 1.03 -8.10
CA VAL A 307 -18.81 0.93 -8.63
C VAL A 307 -18.78 -0.25 -9.57
N GLU A 308 -18.72 0.04 -10.86
CA GLU A 308 -18.61 -0.94 -11.92
C GLU A 308 -17.14 -1.13 -12.28
N PHE A 309 -16.75 -2.37 -12.59
CA PHE A 309 -15.40 -2.67 -13.04
C PHE A 309 -15.40 -2.85 -14.54
N SER A 310 -14.56 -2.09 -15.22
CA SER A 310 -14.24 -2.32 -16.63
C SER A 310 -12.75 -2.60 -16.75
N SER A 311 -12.35 -3.27 -17.82
CA SER A 311 -10.94 -3.45 -18.11
C SER A 311 -10.69 -3.21 -19.60
N THR A 312 -9.41 -3.14 -19.96
CA THR A 312 -8.98 -3.01 -21.36
C THR A 312 -9.46 -4.17 -22.24
N ASP A 313 -9.82 -5.33 -21.68
CA ASP A 313 -10.46 -6.43 -22.42
C ASP A 313 -11.66 -7.02 -21.68
N TRP A 314 -12.77 -7.08 -22.41
CA TRP A 314 -14.08 -7.49 -21.92
C TRP A 314 -14.13 -8.91 -21.33
N SER A 315 -13.16 -9.77 -21.61
CA SER A 315 -13.16 -11.13 -21.06
C SER A 315 -12.66 -11.23 -19.60
N VAL A 316 -12.20 -10.12 -18.98
CA VAL A 316 -11.84 -10.07 -17.55
C VAL A 316 -13.13 -10.13 -16.76
N ARG A 317 -13.25 -11.16 -15.93
CA ARG A 317 -14.46 -11.40 -15.15
C ARG A 317 -14.26 -10.90 -13.73
N PHE A 318 -15.23 -10.09 -13.31
CA PHE A 318 -15.34 -9.54 -11.96
C PHE A 318 -16.54 -10.16 -11.25
N PHE A 319 -16.37 -10.50 -9.98
CA PHE A 319 -17.49 -10.88 -9.13
C PHE A 319 -17.35 -10.25 -7.73
N PRO A 320 -18.34 -9.47 -7.26
CA PRO A 320 -19.52 -9.03 -8.01
C PRO A 320 -19.14 -8.12 -9.18
N GLN A 321 -20.02 -8.01 -10.19
CA GLN A 321 -19.81 -7.12 -11.34
C GLN A 321 -19.83 -5.64 -10.94
N SER A 322 -20.51 -5.33 -9.84
CA SER A 322 -20.70 -4.00 -9.32
C SER A 322 -20.75 -4.00 -7.79
N VAL A 323 -20.39 -2.87 -7.17
CA VAL A 323 -20.41 -2.69 -5.71
C VAL A 323 -21.26 -1.50 -5.33
N ILE A 324 -22.21 -1.72 -4.42
CA ILE A 324 -23.14 -0.70 -3.94
C ILE A 324 -22.76 -0.11 -2.57
N ALA A 325 -21.98 -0.86 -1.79
CA ALA A 325 -21.57 -0.48 -0.44
C ALA A 325 -20.22 -1.11 -0.07
N ILE A 326 -19.51 -0.48 0.86
CA ILE A 326 -18.29 -0.99 1.47
C ILE A 326 -18.62 -1.40 2.91
N GLU A 327 -18.41 -2.68 3.23
CA GLU A 327 -18.66 -3.24 4.56
C GLU A 327 -17.32 -3.56 5.21
N ASN A 328 -17.16 -3.38 6.51
CA ASN A 328 -15.92 -3.73 7.23
C ASN A 328 -14.63 -3.20 6.55
N TRP A 329 -14.66 -1.94 6.15
CA TRP A 329 -13.56 -1.16 5.54
C TRP A 329 -13.12 -1.58 4.13
N SER A 330 -13.62 -2.70 3.60
CA SER A 330 -13.21 -3.21 2.30
C SER A 330 -14.26 -4.11 1.66
N ARG A 331 -14.32 -4.13 0.32
CA ARG A 331 -15.13 -5.10 -0.41
C ARG A 331 -14.25 -6.08 -1.16
N GLU A 332 -14.52 -7.37 -1.00
CA GLU A 332 -13.82 -8.41 -1.76
C GLU A 332 -14.38 -8.54 -3.17
N ILE A 333 -13.48 -8.53 -4.15
CA ILE A 333 -13.75 -8.64 -5.58
C ILE A 333 -12.92 -9.78 -6.14
N ASN A 334 -13.58 -10.76 -6.72
CA ASN A 334 -12.94 -11.86 -7.42
C ASN A 334 -12.62 -11.45 -8.84
N ILE A 335 -11.36 -11.64 -9.25
CA ILE A 335 -10.88 -11.32 -10.59
C ILE A 335 -10.37 -12.60 -11.24
N THR A 336 -10.84 -12.89 -12.46
CA THR A 336 -10.41 -14.05 -13.24
C THR A 336 -10.18 -13.67 -14.70
N TRP A 337 -9.15 -14.25 -15.31
CA TRP A 337 -8.74 -13.94 -16.67
C TRP A 337 -8.04 -15.11 -17.36
N THR A 338 -8.18 -15.23 -18.69
CA THR A 338 -7.77 -16.41 -19.45
C THR A 338 -6.62 -16.18 -20.43
N LYS A 339 -6.28 -14.92 -20.77
CA LYS A 339 -5.17 -14.62 -21.69
C LYS A 339 -3.99 -14.04 -20.92
N SER A 340 -2.79 -14.04 -21.48
CA SER A 340 -1.65 -13.43 -20.79
C SER A 340 -1.26 -12.11 -21.42
N TRP A 341 -1.53 -11.02 -20.71
CA TRP A 341 -1.09 -9.65 -20.98
C TRP A 341 -1.45 -8.71 -19.80
N LYS A 342 -0.91 -7.49 -19.80
CA LYS A 342 -1.15 -6.46 -18.78
C LYS A 342 -2.52 -5.80 -18.93
N GLN A 343 -3.40 -5.96 -17.95
CA GLN A 343 -4.73 -5.33 -17.93
C GLN A 343 -4.73 -4.07 -17.08
N THR A 344 -5.37 -3.02 -17.57
CA THR A 344 -5.76 -1.88 -16.74
C THR A 344 -7.22 -2.02 -16.35
N ILE A 345 -7.46 -2.17 -15.06
CA ILE A 345 -8.79 -2.26 -14.46
C ILE A 345 -9.21 -0.86 -14.05
N LYS A 346 -10.34 -0.39 -14.58
CA LYS A 346 -10.94 0.90 -14.28
C LYS A 346 -12.15 0.68 -13.38
N MET A 347 -12.13 1.34 -12.23
CA MET A 347 -13.29 1.45 -11.35
C MET A 347 -14.11 2.66 -11.80
N MET A 348 -15.35 2.42 -12.19
CA MET A 348 -16.27 3.42 -12.71
C MET A 348 -17.33 3.72 -11.65
N LEU A 349 -17.52 4.99 -11.32
CA LEU A 349 -18.65 5.45 -10.53
C LEU A 349 -19.47 6.39 -11.42
N GLY A 350 -20.59 5.88 -11.94
CA GLY A 350 -21.32 6.56 -13.01
C GLY A 350 -20.44 6.73 -14.25
N LYS A 351 -20.30 7.97 -14.74
CA LYS A 351 -19.45 8.28 -15.91
C LYS A 351 -17.99 8.59 -15.55
N ARG A 352 -17.62 8.54 -14.26
CA ARG A 352 -16.28 8.92 -13.78
C ARG A 352 -15.42 7.69 -13.49
N ILE A 353 -14.16 7.73 -13.92
CA ILE A 353 -13.13 6.78 -13.47
C ILE A 353 -12.66 7.24 -12.09
N VAL A 354 -12.88 6.44 -11.06
CA VAL A 354 -12.53 6.80 -9.67
C VAL A 354 -11.16 6.28 -9.26
N ALA A 355 -10.71 5.19 -9.86
CA ALA A 355 -9.38 4.64 -9.68
C ALA A 355 -9.04 3.67 -10.82
N THR A 356 -7.76 3.41 -10.99
CA THR A 356 -7.23 2.43 -11.93
C THR A 356 -6.21 1.53 -11.24
N ALA A 357 -6.22 0.24 -11.57
CA ALA A 357 -5.23 -0.72 -11.13
C ALA A 357 -4.66 -1.47 -12.33
N ASP A 358 -3.33 -1.51 -12.43
CA ASP A 358 -2.63 -2.27 -13.46
C ASP A 358 -2.30 -3.66 -12.92
N MET A 359 -2.78 -4.70 -13.59
CA MET A 359 -2.55 -6.09 -13.20
C MET A 359 -1.89 -6.86 -14.34
N ASN A 360 -0.87 -7.64 -14.01
CA ASN A 360 -0.13 -8.43 -14.99
C ASN A 360 -0.60 -9.88 -14.96
N PHE A 361 -1.13 -10.40 -16.07
CA PHE A 361 -1.58 -11.79 -16.14
C PHE A 361 -0.63 -12.67 -16.95
N PHE A 362 -0.31 -13.85 -16.43
CA PHE A 362 0.74 -14.73 -16.97
C PHE A 362 0.33 -16.19 -17.14
N LYS A 363 0.90 -16.86 -18.15
CA LYS A 363 0.89 -18.32 -18.28
C LYS A 363 2.03 -18.93 -17.47
N ASP A 364 1.89 -20.20 -17.08
CA ASP A 364 2.97 -20.93 -16.39
C ASP A 364 4.31 -20.89 -17.14
N TRP A 365 4.28 -21.08 -18.47
CA TRP A 365 5.48 -21.03 -19.29
C TRP A 365 6.12 -19.64 -19.42
N ASP A 366 5.39 -18.55 -19.14
CA ASP A 366 5.97 -17.19 -19.13
C ASP A 366 6.95 -16.99 -17.96
N PHE A 367 6.90 -17.87 -16.96
CA PHE A 367 7.68 -17.80 -15.73
C PHE A 367 8.93 -18.66 -15.74
N MET A 368 8.91 -19.75 -16.50
CA MET A 368 9.98 -20.76 -16.53
C MET A 368 11.22 -20.28 -17.29
N ASN A 369 11.10 -19.25 -18.14
CA ASN A 369 12.17 -18.79 -19.03
C ASN A 369 12.26 -17.25 -19.10
N PRO A 370 12.73 -16.56 -18.04
CA PRO A 370 12.93 -15.12 -18.08
C PRO A 370 13.93 -14.73 -19.19
N THR A 371 13.57 -13.72 -19.97
CA THR A 371 14.36 -13.21 -21.10
C THR A 371 15.16 -11.95 -20.77
N ASP A 372 14.94 -11.35 -19.60
CA ASP A 372 15.69 -10.20 -19.09
C ASP A 372 15.74 -10.24 -17.56
N ALA A 373 16.62 -9.46 -16.96
CA ALA A 373 16.74 -9.27 -15.53
C ALA A 373 17.17 -7.84 -15.19
N VAL A 374 17.10 -7.49 -13.91
CA VAL A 374 17.77 -6.33 -13.35
C VAL A 374 18.90 -6.84 -12.48
N ILE A 375 20.11 -6.41 -12.80
CA ILE A 375 21.26 -6.48 -11.89
C ILE A 375 21.41 -5.06 -11.34
N SER A 376 21.21 -4.89 -10.03
CA SER A 376 21.21 -3.56 -9.43
C SER A 376 21.91 -3.53 -8.09
N THR A 377 22.35 -2.32 -7.76
CA THR A 377 23.07 -1.93 -6.57
C THR A 377 22.66 -0.51 -6.20
N PRO A 378 22.55 -0.15 -4.92
CA PRO A 378 22.41 1.25 -4.51
C PRO A 378 23.73 2.05 -4.63
N TRP A 379 24.83 1.42 -5.04
CA TRP A 379 26.18 2.02 -5.05
C TRP A 379 26.65 2.37 -6.47
N ASN A 380 27.00 3.63 -6.71
CA ASN A 380 27.55 4.10 -7.99
C ASN A 380 29.06 3.81 -8.14
N SER A 381 29.73 3.51 -7.04
CA SER A 381 31.12 3.09 -6.98
C SER A 381 31.27 2.02 -5.90
N VAL A 382 32.31 1.21 -6.03
CA VAL A 382 32.71 0.24 -5.01
C VAL A 382 34.16 0.52 -4.64
N THR A 383 34.46 0.56 -3.35
CA THR A 383 35.85 0.69 -2.93
C THR A 383 36.58 -0.62 -3.17
N LEU A 384 37.83 -0.55 -3.64
CA LEU A 384 38.64 -1.75 -3.88
C LEU A 384 38.65 -2.64 -2.63
N TRP A 385 38.39 -3.94 -2.81
CA TRP A 385 38.25 -4.96 -1.75
C TRP A 385 37.07 -4.82 -0.79
N GLU A 386 36.21 -3.83 -1.00
CA GLU A 386 34.98 -3.71 -0.23
C GLU A 386 34.00 -4.81 -0.63
N GLU A 387 33.51 -5.55 0.37
CA GLU A 387 32.37 -6.45 0.20
C GLU A 387 31.08 -5.62 0.16
N LYS A 388 30.48 -5.50 -1.02
CA LYS A 388 29.15 -4.88 -1.18
C LYS A 388 28.12 -5.93 -1.52
N ILE A 389 26.92 -5.77 -0.94
CA ILE A 389 25.74 -6.56 -1.31
C ILE A 389 25.10 -6.02 -2.58
N TRP A 390 24.72 -6.95 -3.45
CA TRP A 390 24.08 -6.73 -4.75
C TRP A 390 22.90 -7.65 -4.90
N TRP A 391 22.02 -7.35 -5.84
CA TRP A 391 20.88 -8.20 -6.14
C TRP A 391 20.63 -8.37 -7.64
N VAL A 392 20.12 -9.55 -7.98
CA VAL A 392 19.55 -9.86 -9.30
C VAL A 392 18.10 -10.25 -9.10
N ALA A 393 17.20 -9.61 -9.85
CA ALA A 393 15.81 -10.03 -9.98
C ALA A 393 15.47 -10.16 -11.47
N PHE A 394 14.87 -11.28 -11.87
CA PHE A 394 14.42 -11.44 -13.25
C PHE A 394 13.29 -10.47 -13.56
N LYS A 395 13.15 -10.11 -14.83
CA LYS A 395 11.98 -9.38 -15.31
C LYS A 395 11.01 -10.35 -15.93
N THR A 396 9.74 -10.06 -15.70
CA THR A 396 8.67 -10.66 -16.47
C THR A 396 8.66 -10.09 -17.89
N LYS A 397 7.89 -10.71 -18.80
CA LYS A 397 7.70 -10.18 -20.16
C LYS A 397 7.06 -8.79 -20.23
N PHE A 398 6.51 -8.29 -19.12
CA PHE A 398 5.96 -6.93 -19.02
C PHE A 398 6.91 -5.96 -18.31
N TRP A 399 8.19 -6.30 -18.18
CA TRP A 399 9.23 -5.49 -17.54
C TRP A 399 9.03 -5.25 -16.03
N SER A 400 8.03 -5.88 -15.40
CA SER A 400 7.92 -5.94 -13.94
C SER A 400 8.96 -6.89 -13.36
N GLN A 401 9.44 -6.62 -12.15
CA GLN A 401 10.35 -7.52 -11.46
C GLN A 401 9.61 -8.77 -11.00
N GLN A 402 10.21 -9.93 -11.23
CA GLN A 402 9.68 -11.23 -10.89
C GLN A 402 10.04 -11.55 -9.45
N VAL A 403 9.03 -11.62 -8.57
CA VAL A 403 9.17 -12.02 -7.17
C VAL A 403 8.16 -13.14 -6.91
N PHE A 404 8.54 -14.15 -6.12
CA PHE A 404 7.73 -15.34 -5.78
C PHE A 404 7.33 -16.25 -6.95
N ILE A 405 8.00 -16.12 -8.09
CA ILE A 405 7.69 -16.89 -9.28
C ILE A 405 8.92 -17.75 -9.64
N PRO A 406 8.82 -19.09 -9.57
CA PRO A 406 9.93 -19.99 -9.85
C PRO A 406 10.32 -20.02 -11.32
N TYR A 407 11.63 -20.07 -11.57
CA TYR A 407 12.23 -20.32 -12.88
C TYR A 407 13.06 -21.61 -12.83
N ASP A 408 13.10 -22.36 -13.93
CA ASP A 408 13.58 -23.75 -13.90
C ASP A 408 15.02 -23.96 -14.41
N TRP A 409 15.71 -22.87 -14.71
CA TRP A 409 17.05 -22.91 -15.27
C TRP A 409 18.14 -22.56 -14.27
N THR A 410 19.36 -23.01 -14.59
CA THR A 410 20.56 -22.56 -13.90
C THR A 410 21.13 -21.38 -14.65
N TYR A 411 21.38 -20.30 -13.90
CA TYR A 411 21.93 -19.06 -14.39
C TYR A 411 23.32 -18.86 -13.86
N LYS A 412 24.10 -18.10 -14.61
CA LYS A 412 25.48 -17.78 -14.29
C LYS A 412 25.70 -16.29 -14.38
N LEU A 413 26.12 -15.72 -13.26
CA LEU A 413 26.56 -14.33 -13.16
C LEU A 413 28.09 -14.30 -13.27
N ARG A 414 28.62 -13.44 -14.15
CA ARG A 414 30.07 -13.25 -14.30
C ARG A 414 30.40 -11.78 -14.57
N ALA A 415 31.59 -11.36 -14.19
CA ALA A 415 32.15 -10.08 -14.62
C ALA A 415 32.84 -10.23 -15.98
N SER A 416 32.93 -9.13 -16.74
CA SER A 416 33.71 -9.07 -17.98
C SER A 416 35.20 -9.33 -17.77
N SER A 417 35.67 -9.22 -16.54
CA SER A 417 37.05 -9.46 -16.14
C SER A 417 37.11 -10.48 -15.00
N TRP A 418 38.19 -11.27 -14.94
CA TRP A 418 38.48 -12.22 -13.84
C TRP A 418 38.82 -11.52 -12.51
N LYS A 419 38.67 -10.19 -12.47
CA LYS A 419 39.13 -9.29 -11.39
C LYS A 419 38.01 -8.93 -10.43
N VAL A 420 36.89 -9.65 -10.49
CA VAL A 420 35.79 -9.56 -9.53
C VAL A 420 35.50 -10.95 -8.99
N LYS A 421 35.20 -11.04 -7.70
CA LYS A 421 34.77 -12.29 -7.06
C LYS A 421 33.39 -12.12 -6.45
N PHE A 422 32.64 -13.22 -6.48
CA PHE A 422 31.28 -13.30 -6.01
C PHE A 422 31.17 -14.33 -4.88
N CYS A 423 30.20 -14.12 -4.00
CA CYS A 423 29.78 -15.12 -3.04
C CYS A 423 28.25 -15.06 -2.94
N ASN A 424 27.60 -16.21 -3.09
CA ASN A 424 26.15 -16.30 -2.96
C ASN A 424 25.78 -16.19 -1.48
N VAL A 425 24.87 -15.29 -1.15
CA VAL A 425 24.33 -15.15 0.21
C VAL A 425 22.85 -15.50 0.30
N SER A 426 22.20 -15.79 -0.82
CA SER A 426 20.78 -16.17 -0.85
C SER A 426 20.58 -17.57 -0.27
N ASN A 427 19.51 -17.70 0.53
CA ASN A 427 19.19 -18.84 1.40
C ASN A 427 20.29 -19.24 2.42
N ARG A 428 21.32 -18.41 2.57
CA ARG A 428 22.31 -18.48 3.67
C ARG A 428 22.05 -17.31 4.62
N LEU A 429 22.42 -17.46 5.90
CA LEU A 429 22.48 -16.31 6.81
C LEU A 429 23.52 -15.34 6.26
N VAL A 430 23.17 -14.04 6.12
CA VAL A 430 24.09 -12.99 5.66
C VAL A 430 25.36 -13.04 6.52
N LYS A 431 26.47 -13.45 5.91
CA LYS A 431 27.80 -13.54 6.52
C LYS A 431 28.81 -12.89 5.58
N GLN A 432 29.90 -12.38 6.15
CA GLN A 432 31.07 -11.97 5.37
C GLN A 432 31.55 -13.14 4.52
N CYS A 433 32.00 -12.85 3.30
CA CYS A 433 32.42 -13.87 2.35
C CYS A 433 33.70 -14.54 2.84
N TRP A 434 33.67 -15.83 3.11
CA TRP A 434 34.90 -16.55 3.37
C TRP A 434 35.74 -16.66 2.08
N PRO A 435 37.08 -16.53 2.13
CA PRO A 435 37.92 -16.64 0.94
C PRO A 435 37.72 -17.92 0.14
N LEU A 436 37.33 -19.02 0.80
CA LEU A 436 37.04 -20.30 0.16
C LEU A 436 35.69 -20.33 -0.59
N GLU A 437 34.76 -19.43 -0.24
CA GLU A 437 33.43 -19.33 -0.87
C GLU A 437 33.41 -18.37 -2.05
N MET A 438 34.49 -17.60 -2.26
CA MET A 438 34.61 -16.65 -3.37
C MET A 438 34.89 -17.36 -4.69
N ALA A 439 34.02 -17.10 -5.67
CA ALA A 439 34.08 -17.66 -7.01
C ALA A 439 34.25 -16.57 -8.08
N SER A 440 34.86 -16.91 -9.22
CA SER A 440 34.95 -16.01 -10.39
C SER A 440 33.61 -15.84 -11.09
N GLU A 441 32.73 -16.83 -10.99
CA GLU A 441 31.41 -16.86 -11.57
C GLU A 441 30.45 -17.42 -10.51
N LEU A 442 29.21 -16.92 -10.49
CA LEU A 442 28.18 -17.37 -9.56
C LEU A 442 27.10 -18.11 -10.32
N GLU A 443 27.04 -19.42 -10.13
CA GLU A 443 25.95 -20.26 -10.64
C GLU A 443 24.83 -20.34 -9.60
N PHE A 444 23.58 -20.18 -10.03
CA PHE A 444 22.41 -20.22 -9.15
C PHE A 444 21.14 -20.68 -9.88
N ARG A 445 20.20 -21.24 -9.11
CA ARG A 445 18.82 -21.60 -9.49
C ARG A 445 17.82 -20.84 -8.62
N TYR A 446 16.53 -20.96 -8.92
CA TYR A 446 15.49 -20.36 -8.08
C TYR A 446 15.57 -20.81 -6.61
N ALA A 447 15.90 -22.09 -6.38
CA ALA A 447 16.08 -22.64 -5.04
C ALA A 447 17.25 -22.02 -4.26
N ASP A 448 18.18 -21.34 -4.94
CA ASP A 448 19.25 -20.59 -4.29
C ASP A 448 18.81 -19.17 -3.94
N THR A 449 17.67 -18.68 -4.44
CA THR A 449 17.19 -17.30 -4.23
C THR A 449 16.22 -17.17 -3.07
N LYS A 450 16.10 -15.96 -2.54
CA LYS A 450 15.03 -15.61 -1.60
C LYS A 450 13.90 -14.94 -2.39
N ASP A 451 12.76 -15.62 -2.47
CA ASP A 451 11.56 -15.12 -3.16
C ASP A 451 11.80 -14.74 -4.63
N GLY A 452 12.72 -15.43 -5.33
CA GLY A 452 13.09 -15.15 -6.72
C GLY A 452 14.17 -14.07 -6.90
N ILE A 453 14.67 -13.48 -5.79
CA ILE A 453 15.74 -12.49 -5.79
C ILE A 453 17.04 -13.13 -5.32
N LEU A 454 18.07 -13.09 -6.18
CA LEU A 454 19.42 -13.47 -5.81
C LEU A 454 20.12 -12.28 -5.16
N LEU A 455 20.32 -12.34 -3.86
CA LEU A 455 21.30 -11.56 -3.10
C LEU A 455 22.68 -12.23 -3.17
N PHE A 456 23.70 -11.45 -3.49
CA PHE A 456 25.10 -11.88 -3.53
C PHE A 456 26.02 -10.75 -3.09
N ASN A 457 27.19 -11.12 -2.56
CA ASN A 457 28.25 -10.16 -2.30
C ASN A 457 29.26 -10.16 -3.45
N MET A 458 29.79 -8.98 -3.74
CA MET A 458 30.78 -8.76 -4.78
C MET A 458 32.00 -8.06 -4.19
N VAL A 459 33.19 -8.50 -4.62
CA VAL A 459 34.48 -7.90 -4.24
C VAL A 459 35.28 -7.59 -5.50
N ALA A 460 35.67 -6.32 -5.64
CA ALA A 460 36.56 -5.85 -6.70
C ALA A 460 38.02 -6.12 -6.33
N LEU A 461 38.75 -6.82 -7.20
CA LEU A 461 40.15 -7.17 -6.99
C LEU A 461 41.14 -6.21 -7.64
N ASP A 462 40.69 -5.32 -8.53
CA ASP A 462 41.52 -4.23 -9.05
C ASP A 462 40.67 -3.03 -9.48
N TYR A 463 41.32 -2.01 -10.03
CA TYR A 463 40.69 -0.75 -10.43
C TYR A 463 39.96 -0.81 -11.78
N SER A 464 39.82 -1.99 -12.39
CA SER A 464 39.13 -2.12 -13.67
C SER A 464 37.63 -1.82 -13.48
N PRO A 465 37.00 -1.04 -14.38
CA PRO A 465 35.56 -0.83 -14.33
C PRO A 465 34.80 -2.16 -14.39
N ILE A 466 33.79 -2.30 -13.54
CA ILE A 466 33.04 -3.53 -13.39
C ILE A 466 31.84 -3.52 -14.35
N LYS A 467 31.77 -4.55 -15.19
CA LYS A 467 30.61 -4.87 -16.01
C LYS A 467 30.18 -6.29 -15.71
N LEU A 468 28.93 -6.46 -15.29
CA LEU A 468 28.35 -7.78 -15.00
C LEU A 468 27.49 -8.25 -16.16
N SER A 469 27.54 -9.55 -16.42
CA SER A 469 26.68 -10.24 -17.38
C SER A 469 26.00 -11.42 -16.69
N LEU A 470 24.72 -11.59 -16.98
CA LEU A 470 23.93 -12.73 -16.56
C LEU A 470 23.62 -13.57 -17.78
N MET A 471 23.91 -14.87 -17.71
CA MET A 471 23.67 -15.80 -18.80
C MET A 471 22.99 -17.07 -18.31
N LYS A 472 22.32 -17.74 -19.22
CA LYS A 472 21.74 -19.06 -19.00
C LYS A 472 22.79 -20.13 -19.31
N ILE A 473 23.01 -21.07 -18.39
CA ILE A 473 24.02 -22.13 -18.62
C ILE A 473 23.64 -22.93 -19.86
N GLY A 474 24.62 -23.17 -20.74
CA GLY A 474 24.43 -23.86 -22.01
C GLY A 474 23.95 -22.99 -23.17
N GLN A 475 23.67 -21.69 -22.95
CA GLN A 475 23.33 -20.75 -24.03
C GLN A 475 24.45 -19.73 -24.27
N LYS A 476 24.58 -19.28 -25.52
CA LYS A 476 25.57 -18.27 -25.93
C LYS A 476 25.11 -16.83 -25.64
N ASN A 477 23.80 -16.59 -25.57
CA ASN A 477 23.25 -15.25 -25.41
C ASN A 477 23.17 -14.83 -23.93
N GLU A 478 23.48 -13.58 -23.65
CA GLU A 478 23.30 -12.97 -22.34
C GLU A 478 21.81 -12.68 -22.10
N VAL A 479 21.32 -12.98 -20.89
CA VAL A 479 19.98 -12.62 -20.44
C VAL A 479 19.91 -11.12 -20.16
N THR A 480 20.92 -10.59 -19.48
CA THR A 480 21.06 -9.15 -19.24
C THR A 480 22.49 -8.79 -18.90
N TRP A 481 22.80 -7.49 -18.91
CA TRP A 481 24.09 -6.95 -18.52
C TRP A 481 23.94 -5.56 -17.88
N THR A 482 24.90 -5.16 -17.05
CA THR A 482 24.88 -3.85 -16.38
C THR A 482 25.13 -2.71 -17.37
N LYS A 483 24.10 -1.89 -17.64
CA LYS A 483 24.17 -0.79 -18.63
C LYS A 483 25.26 0.24 -18.34
N GLN A 484 25.49 0.52 -17.06
CA GLN A 484 26.55 1.42 -16.60
C GLN A 484 27.68 0.61 -15.98
N GLN A 485 28.91 1.07 -16.19
CA GLN A 485 30.08 0.50 -15.54
C GLN A 485 30.17 1.04 -14.12
N VAL A 486 30.43 0.16 -13.15
CA VAL A 486 30.69 0.59 -11.78
C VAL A 486 32.17 0.87 -11.61
N LEU A 487 32.49 2.08 -11.16
CA LEU A 487 33.86 2.51 -10.93
C LEU A 487 34.39 1.94 -9.62
N VAL A 488 35.67 1.59 -9.62
CA VAL A 488 36.37 1.12 -8.42
C VAL A 488 37.24 2.24 -7.88
N SER A 489 36.96 2.68 -6.66
CA SER A 489 37.68 3.76 -5.99
C SER A 489 38.77 3.23 -5.05
N ASN A 490 39.65 4.13 -4.62
CA ASN A 490 40.65 3.82 -3.61
C ASN A 490 39.98 3.37 -2.29
N PRO A 491 40.63 2.44 -1.55
CA PRO A 491 40.33 2.17 -0.15
C PRO A 491 40.09 3.45 0.67
N ASN A 492 39.01 3.48 1.47
CA ASN A 492 38.61 4.66 2.26
C ASN A 492 39.69 5.17 3.24
N ASN A 493 40.65 4.32 3.59
CA ASN A 493 41.70 4.59 4.56
C ASN A 493 43.07 4.87 3.92
N LEU A 494 43.08 5.27 2.63
CA LEU A 494 44.22 5.88 1.95
C LEU A 494 44.04 7.38 1.92
N ASP A 495 45.04 8.12 2.40
CA ASP A 495 45.08 9.57 2.28
C ASP A 495 45.45 9.94 0.83
N PRO A 496 44.56 10.57 0.06
CA PRO A 496 44.83 10.93 -1.33
C PRO A 496 45.95 11.98 -1.48
N SER A 497 46.31 12.69 -0.40
CA SER A 497 47.38 13.69 -0.38
C SER A 497 48.76 13.12 -0.02
N TYR A 498 48.81 11.86 0.42
CA TYR A 498 50.05 11.24 0.89
C TYR A 498 50.73 10.42 -0.23
N PRO A 499 52.04 10.65 -0.53
CA PRO A 499 52.76 9.90 -1.54
C PRO A 499 53.11 8.50 -1.03
N TYR A 500 52.39 7.49 -1.54
CA TYR A 500 52.66 6.09 -1.23
C TYR A 500 53.71 5.48 -2.17
N PHE A 501 54.58 4.62 -1.63
CA PHE A 501 55.48 3.81 -2.46
C PHE A 501 54.71 2.89 -3.41
N GLN A 502 55.23 2.69 -4.62
CA GLN A 502 54.59 1.86 -5.65
C GLN A 502 54.31 0.43 -5.16
N GLU A 503 55.18 -0.13 -4.32
CA GLU A 503 55.01 -1.49 -3.79
C GLU A 503 53.83 -1.60 -2.81
N ASN A 504 53.46 -0.51 -2.14
CA ASN A 504 52.25 -0.47 -1.32
C ASN A 504 51.01 -0.44 -2.20
N ILE A 505 51.03 0.40 -3.25
CA ILE A 505 49.95 0.46 -4.24
C ILE A 505 49.77 -0.89 -4.95
N ASP A 506 50.86 -1.57 -5.30
CA ASP A 506 50.82 -2.90 -5.92
C ASP A 506 50.29 -3.97 -4.95
N SER A 507 50.65 -3.89 -3.67
CA SER A 507 50.13 -4.79 -2.63
C SER A 507 48.63 -4.60 -2.41
N ILE A 508 48.18 -3.35 -2.44
CA ILE A 508 46.75 -3.02 -2.41
C ILE A 508 46.09 -3.62 -3.65
N LYS A 509 46.62 -3.45 -4.86
CA LYS A 509 46.08 -4.08 -6.08
C LYS A 509 46.09 -5.62 -6.06
N LYS A 510 46.94 -6.26 -5.26
CA LYS A 510 47.01 -7.73 -5.10
C LYS A 510 46.27 -8.24 -3.85
N TRP A 511 45.54 -7.38 -3.14
CA TRP A 511 44.86 -7.70 -1.89
C TRP A 511 45.73 -8.02 -0.69
N TYR A 512 47.05 -8.01 -0.81
CA TYR A 512 47.92 -8.41 0.29
C TYR A 512 47.63 -7.55 1.53
N LEU A 513 47.26 -6.29 1.33
CA LEU A 513 46.84 -5.37 2.38
C LEU A 513 45.35 -5.03 2.29
N ARG A 514 44.59 -5.32 3.35
CA ARG A 514 43.22 -4.81 3.54
C ARG A 514 43.19 -3.72 4.59
N LEU A 515 42.62 -2.58 4.26
CA LEU A 515 42.58 -1.40 5.13
C LEU A 515 41.31 -1.28 5.95
N ASN A 516 40.47 -2.32 6.05
CA ASN A 516 39.11 -2.24 6.60
C ASN A 516 39.04 -1.67 8.04
N ASN A 517 40.12 -1.75 8.83
CA ASN A 517 40.14 -1.33 10.24
C ASN A 517 41.30 -0.40 10.64
N TRP A 518 42.14 0.09 9.72
CA TRP A 518 43.27 0.98 10.05
C TRP A 518 43.84 1.73 8.83
N TYR A 519 44.53 2.85 9.07
CA TYR A 519 45.16 3.71 8.04
C TYR A 519 46.52 3.18 7.58
N LEU A 520 46.80 3.25 6.27
CA LEU A 520 48.13 2.94 5.76
C LEU A 520 49.13 4.04 6.15
N MET A 521 49.93 3.76 7.18
CA MET A 521 51.14 4.52 7.53
C MET A 521 52.36 3.69 7.11
N GLN A 522 52.91 3.96 5.93
CA GLN A 522 53.88 3.07 5.29
C GLN A 522 55.19 2.90 6.08
N ASP A 523 55.59 3.93 6.84
CA ASP A 523 56.82 3.94 7.64
C ASP A 523 56.62 3.45 9.08
N LYS A 524 55.39 3.10 9.45
CA LYS A 524 55.11 2.56 10.79
C LYS A 524 55.58 1.11 10.86
N GLU A 525 56.20 0.77 11.99
CA GLU A 525 56.61 -0.60 12.31
C GLU A 525 55.40 -1.54 12.33
N ILE A 526 55.55 -2.70 11.68
CA ILE A 526 54.49 -3.69 11.55
C ILE A 526 54.36 -4.51 12.83
N LEU A 527 53.11 -4.73 13.25
CA LEU A 527 52.75 -5.60 14.36
C LEU A 527 52.38 -7.00 13.85
N TRP A 528 52.49 -8.00 14.71
CA TRP A 528 52.16 -9.40 14.35
C TRP A 528 50.75 -9.59 13.81
N TYR A 529 49.74 -8.93 14.37
CA TYR A 529 48.38 -9.04 13.84
C TYR A 529 48.29 -8.51 12.39
N GLN A 530 49.06 -7.47 12.06
CA GLN A 530 49.11 -6.90 10.72
C GLN A 530 49.83 -7.84 9.77
N LEU A 531 50.99 -8.40 10.17
CA LEU A 531 51.69 -9.40 9.35
C LEU A 531 50.82 -10.64 9.11
N LYS A 532 50.14 -11.13 10.16
CA LYS A 532 49.20 -12.26 10.09
C LYS A 532 48.13 -12.01 9.04
N SER A 533 47.52 -10.82 9.06
CA SER A 533 46.54 -10.41 8.05
C SER A 533 47.16 -10.37 6.66
N VAL A 534 48.32 -9.72 6.49
CA VAL A 534 48.95 -9.52 5.19
C VAL A 534 49.33 -10.84 4.52
N VAL A 535 49.98 -11.75 5.25
CA VAL A 535 50.37 -13.07 4.73
C VAL A 535 49.13 -13.94 4.45
N THR A 536 48.10 -13.88 5.30
CA THR A 536 46.83 -14.59 5.05
C THR A 536 46.16 -14.11 3.77
N ASN A 537 46.17 -12.79 3.54
CA ASN A 537 45.61 -12.22 2.32
C ASN A 537 46.44 -12.57 1.09
N MET A 538 47.77 -12.57 1.18
CA MET A 538 48.66 -13.02 0.11
C MET A 538 48.34 -14.46 -0.31
N LEU A 539 48.19 -15.38 0.66
CA LEU A 539 47.82 -16.76 0.35
C LEU A 539 46.40 -16.86 -0.22
N SER A 540 45.47 -16.05 0.28
CA SER A 540 44.11 -16.00 -0.26
C SER A 540 44.09 -15.49 -1.71
N TYR A 541 44.93 -14.51 -2.04
CA TYR A 541 45.11 -14.02 -3.41
C TYR A 541 45.63 -15.12 -4.34
N GLU A 542 46.63 -15.90 -3.89
CA GLU A 542 47.16 -17.01 -4.68
C GLU A 542 46.16 -18.16 -4.84
N TYR A 543 45.34 -18.42 -3.83
CA TYR A 543 44.20 -19.35 -3.93
C TYR A 543 43.22 -18.89 -5.03
N LEU A 544 42.88 -17.60 -5.06
CA LEU A 544 41.98 -17.04 -6.07
C LEU A 544 42.60 -17.00 -7.48
N ARG A 545 43.91 -16.74 -7.59
CA ARG A 545 44.67 -16.73 -8.86
C ARG A 545 44.86 -18.13 -9.43
N SER A 546 44.81 -19.16 -8.60
CA SER A 546 44.89 -20.56 -9.05
C SER A 546 43.70 -20.97 -9.95
N GLY A 547 42.65 -20.16 -10.05
CA GLY A 547 41.55 -20.38 -10.99
C GLY A 547 40.90 -21.75 -10.76
N ASP A 548 40.77 -22.56 -11.80
CA ASP A 548 40.19 -23.91 -11.71
C ASP A 548 41.23 -25.02 -11.48
N ASP A 549 42.50 -24.67 -11.25
CA ASP A 549 43.57 -25.63 -10.95
C ASP A 549 43.43 -26.14 -9.51
N ILE A 550 42.72 -27.28 -9.37
CA ILE A 550 42.45 -27.93 -8.08
C ILE A 550 43.74 -28.31 -7.35
N VAL A 551 44.79 -28.73 -8.06
CA VAL A 551 46.06 -29.16 -7.46
C VAL A 551 46.77 -27.97 -6.82
N LYS A 552 46.85 -26.83 -7.52
CA LYS A 552 47.39 -25.59 -6.95
C LYS A 552 46.55 -25.10 -5.78
N LYS A 553 45.21 -25.08 -5.90
CA LYS A 553 44.30 -24.70 -4.81
C LYS A 553 44.55 -25.52 -3.55
N LEU A 554 44.64 -26.85 -3.65
CA LEU A 554 44.92 -27.72 -2.52
C LEU A 554 46.29 -27.44 -1.89
N ARG A 555 47.31 -27.11 -2.69
CA ARG A 555 48.63 -26.72 -2.17
C ARG A 555 48.56 -25.40 -1.39
N VAL A 556 47.85 -24.39 -1.92
CA VAL A 556 47.60 -23.13 -1.20
C VAL A 556 46.81 -23.37 0.09
N THR A 557 45.74 -24.17 0.07
CA THR A 557 44.91 -24.43 1.26
C THR A 557 45.72 -25.08 2.37
N LYS A 558 46.63 -26.02 2.05
CA LYS A 558 47.57 -26.60 3.03
C LYS A 558 48.47 -25.52 3.65
N LYS A 559 48.93 -24.56 2.85
CA LYS A 559 49.73 -23.42 3.33
C LYS A 559 48.95 -22.46 4.21
N ILE A 560 47.70 -22.14 3.85
CA ILE A 560 46.82 -21.32 4.69
C ILE A 560 46.65 -21.97 6.06
N LYS A 561 46.40 -23.29 6.10
CA LYS A 561 46.25 -24.02 7.36
C LYS A 561 47.55 -24.01 8.19
N ALA A 562 48.69 -24.31 7.57
CA ALA A 562 49.99 -24.27 8.25
C ALA A 562 50.31 -22.88 8.83
N TRP A 563 50.00 -21.82 8.07
CA TRP A 563 50.14 -20.43 8.53
C TRP A 563 49.22 -20.10 9.71
N GLN A 564 47.96 -20.54 9.66
CA GLN A 564 47.01 -20.36 10.75
C GLN A 564 47.46 -21.08 12.03
N ASP A 565 47.96 -22.30 11.90
CA ASP A 565 48.47 -23.09 13.02
C ASP A 565 49.72 -22.44 13.64
N PHE A 566 50.67 -21.98 12.80
CA PHE A 566 51.87 -21.27 13.24
C PHE A 566 51.56 -19.96 13.99
N THR A 567 50.57 -19.20 13.53
CA THR A 567 50.22 -17.87 14.08
C THR A 567 49.23 -17.92 15.24
N LYS A 568 48.84 -19.11 15.73
CA LYS A 568 47.82 -19.26 16.79
C LYS A 568 48.28 -18.74 18.16
N ASN A 569 49.58 -18.84 18.45
CA ASN A 569 50.17 -18.54 19.76
C ASN A 569 51.13 -17.34 19.74
N MET A 570 51.10 -16.53 18.68
CA MET A 570 51.95 -15.35 18.57
C MET A 570 51.32 -14.17 19.31
N ASP A 571 52.16 -13.33 19.91
CA ASP A 571 51.72 -12.05 20.50
C ASP A 571 51.41 -11.05 19.39
N ASP A 572 50.13 -10.74 19.20
CA ASP A 572 49.61 -9.84 18.17
C ASP A 572 50.21 -8.41 18.23
N ASN A 573 50.68 -7.96 19.40
CA ASN A 573 51.23 -6.63 19.61
C ASN A 573 52.76 -6.57 19.50
N LYS A 574 53.43 -7.72 19.32
CA LYS A 574 54.88 -7.74 19.16
C LYS A 574 55.27 -7.17 17.79
N LYS A 575 56.32 -6.35 17.77
CA LYS A 575 56.98 -5.85 16.56
C LYS A 575 57.89 -6.93 15.96
N ILE A 576 58.05 -6.90 14.65
CA ILE A 576 58.80 -7.92 13.91
C ILE A 576 60.05 -7.30 13.32
N THR A 577 61.18 -8.01 13.40
CA THR A 577 62.43 -7.56 12.77
C THR A 577 62.61 -8.12 11.36
N ARG A 578 63.51 -7.50 10.58
CA ARG A 578 63.87 -7.96 9.24
C ARG A 578 64.38 -9.42 9.23
N GLY A 579 65.17 -9.80 10.24
CA GLY A 579 65.68 -11.17 10.40
C GLY A 579 64.58 -12.18 10.70
N GLU A 580 63.65 -11.83 11.61
CA GLU A 580 62.52 -12.68 11.96
C GLU A 580 61.61 -12.93 10.75
N LEU A 581 61.23 -11.90 9.98
CA LEU A 581 60.41 -12.09 8.77
C LEU A 581 61.10 -13.01 7.76
N SER A 582 62.40 -12.79 7.51
CA SER A 582 63.16 -13.60 6.57
C SER A 582 63.12 -15.08 6.98
N LYS A 583 63.37 -15.37 8.26
CA LYS A 583 63.28 -16.73 8.80
C LYS A 583 61.89 -17.33 8.65
N ILE A 584 60.85 -16.61 9.06
CA ILE A 584 59.45 -17.05 8.96
C ILE A 584 59.12 -17.46 7.52
N ILE A 585 59.51 -16.64 6.55
CA ILE A 585 59.13 -16.89 5.17
C ILE A 585 59.84 -18.13 4.61
N PHE A 586 61.13 -18.33 4.90
CA PHE A 586 61.83 -19.54 4.47
C PHE A 586 61.28 -20.80 5.15
N ASP A 587 61.11 -20.75 6.47
CA ASP A 587 60.69 -21.91 7.27
C ASP A 587 59.24 -22.33 6.94
N GLN A 588 58.34 -21.36 6.73
CA GLN A 588 56.92 -21.64 6.51
C GLN A 588 56.55 -21.79 5.02
N PHE A 589 57.32 -21.23 4.09
CA PHE A 589 57.00 -21.25 2.65
C PHE A 589 57.96 -22.08 1.79
N TRP A 590 58.81 -22.91 2.39
CA TRP A 590 59.72 -23.87 1.73
C TRP A 590 60.60 -23.24 0.64
N LEU A 591 61.15 -22.07 0.92
CA LEU A 591 62.23 -21.52 0.10
C LEU A 591 63.51 -22.32 0.35
N THR A 592 64.35 -22.45 -0.67
CA THR A 592 65.61 -23.19 -0.57
C THR A 592 66.63 -22.34 0.19
N LEU A 593 67.08 -22.83 1.34
CA LEU A 593 68.14 -22.20 2.11
C LEU A 593 69.51 -22.65 1.56
N THR A 594 70.32 -21.70 1.11
CA THR A 594 71.73 -21.91 0.77
C THR A 594 72.55 -21.78 2.05
N LYS A 595 72.96 -22.92 2.62
CA LYS A 595 73.90 -22.94 3.75
C LYS A 595 75.29 -22.63 3.20
N ASN A 596 75.88 -21.52 3.64
CA ASN A 596 77.16 -21.08 3.12
C ASN A 596 78.25 -21.22 4.19
N ALA A 597 79.23 -22.09 3.95
CA ALA A 597 80.39 -22.22 4.83
C ALA A 597 81.35 -21.02 4.71
N ASP A 598 81.43 -20.36 3.54
CA ASP A 598 82.57 -19.49 3.17
C ASP A 598 82.22 -18.18 2.45
N VAL A 599 81.24 -17.42 2.94
CA VAL A 599 81.13 -16.00 2.55
C VAL A 599 80.93 -15.13 3.79
N LYS A 600 81.89 -14.22 4.01
CA LYS A 600 81.82 -13.14 5.01
C LYS A 600 81.18 -11.93 4.33
N LEU A 601 79.93 -11.63 4.65
CA LEU A 601 79.33 -10.32 4.40
C LEU A 601 79.46 -9.52 5.70
N ASN A 602 79.93 -8.28 5.61
CA ASN A 602 80.45 -7.51 6.75
C ASN A 602 79.41 -7.03 7.79
N ASP A 603 78.14 -7.46 7.71
CA ASP A 603 77.10 -6.99 8.64
C ASP A 603 76.10 -8.11 8.95
N GLU A 604 76.47 -9.10 9.76
CA GLU A 604 75.55 -10.18 10.14
C GLU A 604 75.79 -10.64 11.58
N LYS A 605 74.81 -10.45 12.47
CA LYS A 605 74.68 -11.32 13.64
C LYS A 605 74.44 -12.74 13.12
N TRP A 606 75.26 -13.70 13.53
CA TRP A 606 75.31 -15.08 13.02
C TRP A 606 73.97 -15.85 13.00
N VAL A 607 72.93 -15.38 13.71
CA VAL A 607 71.63 -16.06 13.85
C VAL A 607 70.79 -16.08 12.55
N TYR A 608 70.98 -15.13 11.63
CA TYR A 608 70.17 -15.02 10.39
C TYR A 608 70.97 -15.11 9.08
N LYS A 609 72.28 -15.37 9.16
CA LYS A 609 73.24 -15.35 8.04
C LYS A 609 72.78 -16.15 6.82
N ASP A 610 72.37 -17.40 7.03
CA ASP A 610 71.97 -18.29 5.92
C ASP A 610 70.74 -17.75 5.17
N TYR A 611 69.77 -17.19 5.89
CA TYR A 611 68.54 -16.64 5.29
C TYR A 611 68.85 -15.41 4.42
N ILE A 612 69.71 -14.53 4.89
CA ILE A 612 70.10 -13.29 4.20
C ILE A 612 70.94 -13.61 2.96
N THR A 613 71.91 -14.52 3.11
CA THR A 613 72.73 -15.00 2.01
C THR A 613 71.85 -15.61 0.93
N SER A 614 70.90 -16.45 1.32
CA SER A 614 69.94 -17.07 0.39
C SER A 614 69.09 -16.03 -0.34
N LEU A 615 68.60 -15.01 0.35
CA LEU A 615 67.85 -13.91 -0.29
C LEU A 615 68.68 -13.18 -1.36
N ARG A 616 69.94 -12.84 -1.03
CA ARG A 616 70.82 -12.10 -1.94
C ARG A 616 71.26 -12.95 -3.13
N THR A 617 71.78 -14.16 -2.89
CA THR A 617 72.42 -14.97 -3.93
C THR A 617 71.45 -15.90 -4.65
N GLY A 618 70.45 -16.43 -3.93
CA GLY A 618 69.48 -17.38 -4.48
C GLY A 618 68.24 -16.74 -5.09
N TYR A 619 67.84 -15.56 -4.59
CA TYR A 619 66.60 -14.88 -4.98
C TYR A 619 66.81 -13.45 -5.49
N ASN A 620 68.06 -12.99 -5.62
CA ASN A 620 68.42 -11.64 -6.07
C ASN A 620 67.65 -10.52 -5.33
N PHE A 621 67.44 -10.70 -4.03
CA PHE A 621 66.70 -9.78 -3.19
C PHE A 621 67.65 -8.91 -2.36
N CYS A 622 67.45 -7.59 -2.45
CA CYS A 622 68.13 -6.60 -1.62
C CYS A 622 67.09 -5.77 -0.87
N TRP A 623 67.27 -5.64 0.44
CA TRP A 623 66.48 -4.70 1.24
C TRP A 623 66.77 -3.27 0.80
N LYS A 624 65.70 -2.49 0.62
CA LYS A 624 65.77 -1.04 0.44
C LYS A 624 65.50 -0.40 1.79
N ASP A 625 66.39 0.46 2.26
CA ASP A 625 66.10 1.41 3.32
C ASP A 625 65.91 2.79 2.68
N GLN A 626 65.27 3.72 3.38
CA GLN A 626 65.01 5.09 2.88
C GLN A 626 66.30 5.87 2.57
N PHE A 627 67.46 5.38 3.03
CA PHE A 627 68.74 6.09 3.02
C PHE A 627 69.84 5.44 2.16
N ALA A 628 69.78 4.14 1.85
CA ALA A 628 70.80 3.46 1.04
C ALA A 628 70.34 2.08 0.50
N THR A 629 70.87 1.67 -0.64
CA THR A 629 70.84 0.28 -1.13
C THR A 629 72.00 -0.51 -0.51
N ASN A 630 71.71 -1.71 0.00
CA ASN A 630 72.65 -2.77 0.47
C ASN A 630 72.89 -2.94 1.99
N TYR A 631 72.26 -2.16 2.88
CA TYR A 631 72.46 -2.33 4.33
C TYR A 631 71.36 -3.17 4.99
N PHE A 632 71.68 -4.38 5.44
CA PHE A 632 70.75 -5.28 6.14
C PHE A 632 71.04 -5.30 7.65
N GLN A 633 70.14 -4.71 8.44
CA GLN A 633 70.16 -4.79 9.89
C GLN A 633 69.14 -5.85 10.37
N PRO A 634 69.57 -7.04 10.82
CA PRO A 634 68.65 -8.12 11.23
C PRO A 634 67.70 -7.74 12.37
N ASP A 635 68.14 -6.87 13.27
CA ASP A 635 67.40 -6.49 14.47
C ASP A 635 66.51 -5.25 14.27
N LYS A 636 66.62 -4.58 13.11
CA LYS A 636 65.78 -3.41 12.83
C LYS A 636 64.33 -3.85 12.70
N ALA A 637 63.45 -3.16 13.40
CA ALA A 637 62.01 -3.35 13.29
C ALA A 637 61.56 -3.04 11.86
N LEU A 638 60.70 -3.90 11.33
CA LEU A 638 60.25 -3.87 9.96
C LEU A 638 59.07 -2.89 9.83
N THR A 639 59.13 -2.01 8.84
CA THR A 639 57.98 -1.15 8.52
C THR A 639 56.95 -1.89 7.65
N ILE A 640 55.73 -1.35 7.59
CA ILE A 640 54.67 -1.89 6.72
C ILE A 640 55.13 -1.90 5.25
N TRP A 641 55.77 -0.84 4.77
CA TRP A 641 56.28 -0.81 3.40
C TRP A 641 57.35 -1.87 3.15
N GLU A 642 58.32 -2.01 4.04
CA GLU A 642 59.37 -3.04 3.90
C GLU A 642 58.78 -4.44 3.85
N THR A 643 57.75 -4.71 4.67
CA THR A 643 57.01 -5.97 4.65
C THR A 643 56.38 -6.23 3.29
N LEU A 644 55.67 -5.24 2.76
CA LEU A 644 54.96 -5.34 1.48
C LEU A 644 55.92 -5.44 0.29
N TYR A 645 57.04 -4.72 0.33
CA TYR A 645 58.14 -4.84 -0.62
C TYR A 645 58.70 -6.26 -0.64
N PHE A 646 59.03 -6.80 0.55
CA PHE A 646 59.56 -8.14 0.71
C PHE A 646 58.59 -9.19 0.15
N LEU A 647 57.34 -9.17 0.59
CA LEU A 647 56.35 -10.15 0.16
C LEU A 647 56.07 -10.08 -1.34
N ASN A 648 56.00 -8.88 -1.94
CA ASN A 648 55.83 -8.75 -3.39
C ASN A 648 56.99 -9.35 -4.20
N LYS A 649 58.22 -9.21 -3.71
CA LYS A 649 59.41 -9.76 -4.39
C LYS A 649 59.51 -11.26 -4.19
N MET A 650 59.13 -11.76 -3.02
CA MET A 650 59.26 -13.17 -2.69
C MET A 650 58.07 -14.01 -3.17
N SER A 651 56.86 -13.43 -3.34
CA SER A 651 55.66 -14.19 -3.70
C SER A 651 55.80 -15.04 -4.98
N PRO A 652 56.50 -14.62 -6.06
CA PRO A 652 56.69 -15.47 -7.23
C PRO A 652 57.55 -16.72 -6.97
N TYR A 653 58.40 -16.68 -5.95
CA TYR A 653 59.32 -17.76 -5.58
C TYR A 653 58.74 -18.71 -4.54
N VAL A 654 57.68 -18.29 -3.85
CA VAL A 654 56.92 -19.18 -2.98
C VAL A 654 56.32 -20.27 -3.87
N LYS A 655 56.84 -21.50 -3.76
CA LYS A 655 56.37 -22.65 -4.54
C LYS A 655 54.96 -23.04 -4.07
N ILE A 656 53.97 -22.39 -4.69
CA ILE A 656 52.55 -22.67 -4.58
C ILE A 656 52.11 -23.70 -5.60
#